data_AF-A0AAE8IE22-F1
#
_entry.id   AF-A0AAE8IE22-F1
#
_cell.length_a   1.000
_cell.length_b   1.000
_cell.length_c   1.000
_cell.angle_alpha   90.00
_cell.angle_beta   90.00
_cell.angle_gamma   90.00
#
_symmetry.space_group_name_H-M   'P 1'
#
loop_
_entity.id
_entity.type
_entity.pdbx_description
1 polymer ?
#
loop_
_entity_poly.entity_id
_entity_poly.type
_entity_poly.pdbx_seq_one_letter_code
_entity_poly.pdbx_strand_id
1 'polypeptide(L)'
;MKKRQARYVRHALGMIMAAASPLPLMAQTVPASAPSTTAPADEEPILPDDEFNARLPGAGSVDNKASNSGTDSKAPLPSIDDWLDQQMPAQGSAQGSAPASGTAPATGAELPPATEPPVETELAQPLPALDSVTVPENVADDDSDEKTPEVRYATQLDGFGKTGLEDEFRAASALVDGKGKAETASMVQQRAQADEQLAVRLFHSEGYYDATALASLDQQQDGTLKAILSVTPGKRYKINEIVIHAPETIPPGLIRDSLTLKTGDYIVATAVEAAEANVALKLPEHGYAFARIGDRDILLDPATVTGDYTLPVEPGPRGTFRTITTSGEKQAFGADHMAVIARFDKGDLYDSRKVDDLRKALVATGLFASVAVDPVQTGEPGPDGTEYVDLHVDQEAGPARRLAGELGYGTGQGFRAEGSWTHRNLFPPEGALIASVIAGTQEQGVSGTFRRSNAGKRDKTFQAGAGVNHQKYDAYEAFTLGLNASWSRQSTPIFQKRWTYTYGGEILLSNENTTIDESGENKRLTYFIGALPVQVGYDRSNDLLNPTSGFRANLRISPEASLQGNVSPYVRASFDLAGYYPISDSFVLAARTKIGTINGVARDDVAPSRRIYAGGGGSVRGYGYQELGPKDANNDPIGGRSVNEFAVEGRYRFGNYGVVAFVDAGQVYESQIPQFSDIRYGVGLGGRFYTNFGPFRADIAMPINRQPGESKFALYIGIGQAF
;
A
#
# COMPACT_ATOMS: atom_id res chain seq x y z
N MET A 1 -2.40 -52.23 -31.60
CA MET A 1 -1.36 -52.18 -32.65
C MET A 1 -1.80 -51.13 -33.67
N LYS A 2 -1.01 -50.20 -34.22
CA LYS A 2 0.37 -49.68 -34.01
C LYS A 2 0.24 -48.14 -34.07
N LYS A 3 0.80 -47.29 -33.21
CA LYS A 3 2.22 -46.82 -33.06
C LYS A 3 2.89 -46.33 -34.36
N ARG A 4 3.36 -45.06 -34.31
CA ARG A 4 4.21 -44.30 -35.29
C ARG A 4 3.47 -43.87 -36.57
N GLN A 5 3.71 -42.70 -37.18
CA GLN A 5 4.74 -41.64 -36.99
C GLN A 5 4.27 -40.31 -37.64
N ALA A 6 4.86 -39.11 -37.47
CA ALA A 6 5.27 -38.30 -36.30
C ALA A 6 5.75 -36.89 -36.79
N ARG A 7 6.00 -35.91 -35.87
CA ARG A 7 6.70 -34.60 -36.11
C ARG A 7 5.83 -33.54 -36.86
N TYR A 8 5.51 -32.34 -36.36
CA TYR A 8 6.35 -31.24 -35.82
C TYR A 8 5.61 -30.31 -34.82
N VAL A 9 6.35 -29.49 -34.04
CA VAL A 9 6.01 -28.20 -33.35
C VAL A 9 4.62 -28.09 -32.66
N ARG A 10 4.45 -28.09 -31.32
CA ARG A 10 4.91 -27.19 -30.22
C ARG A 10 4.40 -25.74 -30.24
N HIS A 11 3.70 -25.37 -29.15
CA HIS A 11 3.54 -24.02 -28.56
C HIS A 11 2.65 -22.99 -29.31
N ALA A 12 2.04 -22.00 -28.64
CA ALA A 12 1.63 -21.87 -27.21
C ALA A 12 0.74 -20.61 -26.97
N LEU A 13 -0.17 -20.68 -25.98
CA LEU A 13 -0.85 -19.56 -25.24
C LEU A 13 -1.70 -18.54 -26.07
N GLY A 14 -2.58 -17.72 -25.47
CA GLY A 14 -3.14 -17.76 -24.09
C GLY A 14 -3.38 -16.39 -23.38
N MET A 15 -4.47 -15.67 -23.73
CA MET A 15 -5.30 -14.61 -23.06
C MET A 15 -4.70 -13.56 -22.03
N ILE A 16 -5.07 -12.27 -21.70
CA ILE A 16 -5.74 -10.96 -22.16
C ILE A 16 -5.19 -9.80 -21.23
N MET A 17 -5.19 -8.44 -21.28
CA MET A 17 -5.81 -7.30 -22.00
C MET A 17 -4.74 -6.22 -22.41
N ALA A 18 -4.90 -4.89 -22.58
CA ALA A 18 -5.94 -3.83 -22.41
C ALA A 18 -5.55 -2.58 -23.25
N ALA A 19 -6.38 -1.57 -23.54
CA ALA A 19 -7.85 -1.42 -23.57
C ALA A 19 -8.21 -0.10 -24.32
N ALA A 20 -9.47 0.09 -24.74
CA ALA A 20 -9.99 1.36 -25.30
C ALA A 20 -11.45 1.61 -24.85
N SER A 21 -11.83 2.88 -24.73
CA SER A 21 -13.10 3.33 -24.12
C SER A 21 -14.33 3.19 -25.03
N PRO A 22 -15.47 2.79 -24.44
CA PRO A 22 -16.60 3.70 -24.22
C PRO A 22 -16.59 4.26 -22.80
N LEU A 23 -17.57 5.13 -22.46
CA LEU A 23 -17.66 5.87 -21.18
C LEU A 23 -17.19 5.03 -19.98
N PRO A 24 -16.13 5.46 -19.25
CA PRO A 24 -15.36 4.55 -18.42
C PRO A 24 -16.06 4.21 -17.11
N LEU A 25 -16.36 2.93 -16.92
CA LEU A 25 -16.67 2.37 -15.60
C LEU A 25 -15.37 2.24 -14.77
N MET A 26 -14.80 3.39 -14.42
CA MET A 26 -13.46 3.53 -13.83
C MET A 26 -13.22 2.57 -12.65
N ALA A 27 -12.23 1.69 -12.81
CA ALA A 27 -11.62 1.03 -11.67
C ALA A 27 -10.73 2.07 -10.96
N GLN A 28 -11.03 2.38 -9.70
CA GLN A 28 -10.33 3.44 -8.97
C GLN A 28 -8.87 3.05 -8.69
N THR A 29 -7.95 3.53 -9.51
CA THR A 29 -6.53 3.61 -9.16
C THR A 29 -6.37 4.61 -8.02
N VAL A 30 -5.72 4.19 -6.93
CA VAL A 30 -5.31 5.12 -5.88
C VAL A 30 -4.13 5.93 -6.41
N PRO A 31 -4.25 7.26 -6.59
CA PRO A 31 -3.09 8.06 -6.96
C PRO A 31 -2.13 8.12 -5.76
N ALA A 32 -0.86 7.86 -6.02
CA ALA A 32 0.19 8.08 -5.04
C ALA A 32 0.53 9.56 -4.96
N SER A 33 0.89 10.03 -3.77
CA SER A 33 1.60 11.29 -3.59
C SER A 33 2.99 11.17 -4.22
N ALA A 34 3.24 11.95 -5.27
CA ALA A 34 4.60 12.16 -5.77
C ALA A 34 5.34 13.10 -4.82
N PRO A 35 6.63 12.84 -4.49
CA PRO A 35 7.44 13.80 -3.75
C PRO A 35 7.73 15.02 -4.63
N SER A 36 7.50 16.22 -4.09
CA SER A 36 7.79 17.49 -4.76
C SER A 36 9.30 17.74 -4.83
N THR A 37 9.86 17.78 -6.05
CA THR A 37 11.23 18.27 -6.30
C THR A 37 11.16 19.57 -7.10
N THR A 38 10.83 20.66 -6.42
CA THR A 38 10.94 22.03 -6.92
C THR A 38 12.30 22.61 -6.55
N ALA A 39 13.06 23.04 -7.56
CA ALA A 39 14.01 24.14 -7.38
C ALA A 39 13.19 25.44 -7.21
N PRO A 40 13.68 26.45 -6.47
CA PRO A 40 12.86 27.59 -6.09
C PRO A 40 12.48 28.46 -7.30
N ALA A 41 11.21 28.86 -7.31
CA ALA A 41 10.66 29.99 -8.04
C ALA A 41 9.80 30.77 -7.04
N ASP A 42 9.77 32.09 -7.14
CA ASP A 42 9.36 32.97 -6.04
C ASP A 42 7.89 32.77 -5.64
N GLU A 43 7.63 32.57 -4.34
CA GLU A 43 6.28 32.55 -3.76
C GLU A 43 5.86 33.99 -3.41
N GLU A 44 4.77 34.48 -4.00
CA GLU A 44 4.07 35.66 -3.47
C GLU A 44 3.44 35.31 -2.11
N PRO A 45 3.60 36.14 -1.07
CA PRO A 45 3.14 35.80 0.27
C PRO A 45 1.61 35.78 0.38
N ILE A 46 1.10 34.85 1.18
CA ILE A 46 -0.35 34.55 1.30
C ILE A 46 -1.15 35.70 1.97
N LEU A 47 -0.47 36.64 2.64
CA LEU A 47 -0.96 37.99 2.94
C LEU A 47 0.09 39.01 2.45
N PRO A 48 -0.31 40.21 2.00
CA PRO A 48 0.61 41.32 1.81
C PRO A 48 1.32 41.71 3.11
N ASP A 49 2.58 42.15 3.03
CA ASP A 49 3.36 42.57 4.20
C ASP A 49 2.67 43.68 5.00
N ASP A 50 1.96 44.59 4.35
CA ASP A 50 1.18 45.64 4.99
C ASP A 50 -0.02 45.10 5.80
N GLU A 51 -0.64 43.98 5.40
CA GLU A 51 -1.69 43.32 6.19
C GLU A 51 -1.13 42.43 7.32
N PHE A 52 0.09 41.88 7.14
CA PHE A 52 0.83 41.20 8.20
C PHE A 52 1.30 42.20 9.28
N ASN A 53 1.94 43.29 8.88
CA ASN A 53 2.43 44.35 9.77
C ASN A 53 1.28 45.04 10.53
N ALA A 54 0.11 45.20 9.92
CA ALA A 54 -1.09 45.70 10.61
C ALA A 54 -1.59 44.80 11.76
N ARG A 55 -1.09 43.56 11.87
CA ARG A 55 -1.41 42.60 12.94
C ARG A 55 -0.28 42.44 13.96
N LEU A 56 0.87 43.11 13.76
CA LEU A 56 1.95 43.18 14.74
C LEU A 56 1.67 44.27 15.78
N PRO A 57 1.84 44.02 17.10
CA PRO A 57 1.73 45.06 18.13
C PRO A 57 2.86 46.12 18.03
N GLY A 58 2.63 47.17 17.24
CA GLY A 58 3.62 48.23 16.99
C GLY A 58 3.92 49.09 18.22
N ALA A 59 5.17 49.09 18.66
CA ALA A 59 5.62 49.85 19.82
C ALA A 59 5.90 51.34 19.52
N GLY A 60 4.87 52.18 19.68
CA GLY A 60 5.06 53.53 20.25
C GLY A 60 5.31 54.72 19.31
N SER A 61 4.24 55.28 18.76
CA SER A 61 4.13 56.75 18.58
C SER A 61 2.67 57.20 18.71
N VAL A 62 2.24 57.55 19.93
CA VAL A 62 0.86 57.97 20.21
C VAL A 62 0.85 59.42 20.68
N ASP A 63 0.38 60.31 19.82
CA ASP A 63 -0.02 61.66 20.22
C ASP A 63 -1.47 61.67 20.70
N ASN A 64 -1.79 62.59 21.62
CA ASN A 64 -2.91 62.43 22.55
C ASN A 64 -4.32 62.49 21.93
N LYS A 65 -5.17 61.51 22.28
CA LYS A 65 -6.46 61.80 22.94
C LYS A 65 -7.15 60.61 23.66
N ALA A 66 -7.07 60.67 25.00
CA ALA A 66 -8.09 60.25 25.98
C ALA A 66 -8.55 58.77 26.04
N SER A 67 -7.90 57.99 26.91
CA SER A 67 -8.58 57.32 28.05
C SER A 67 -7.54 56.91 29.13
N ASN A 68 -7.93 56.91 30.41
CA ASN A 68 -7.00 56.69 31.53
C ASN A 68 -6.90 55.22 31.97
N SER A 69 -5.71 54.65 31.86
CA SER A 69 -5.15 53.72 32.84
C SER A 69 -3.63 53.88 32.84
N GLY A 70 -2.97 53.90 34.01
CA GLY A 70 -1.57 54.29 34.12
C GLY A 70 -0.74 53.32 34.96
N THR A 71 0.38 52.86 34.40
CA THR A 71 1.57 52.40 35.11
C THR A 71 2.75 52.37 34.13
N ASP A 72 3.97 52.61 34.61
CA ASP A 72 5.13 52.97 33.79
C ASP A 72 5.70 51.84 32.91
N SER A 73 5.89 52.13 31.61
CA SER A 73 6.69 51.31 30.68
C SER A 73 8.20 51.54 30.80
N LYS A 74 8.68 51.83 32.02
CA LYS A 74 10.10 52.02 32.38
C LYS A 74 10.55 51.28 33.65
N ALA A 75 9.69 50.43 34.22
CA ALA A 75 10.14 49.45 35.20
C ALA A 75 11.10 48.44 34.51
N PRO A 76 12.13 47.93 35.21
CA PRO A 76 12.82 46.72 34.78
C PRO A 76 11.82 45.56 34.65
N LEU A 77 12.09 44.60 33.78
CA LEU A 77 11.34 43.34 33.80
C LEU A 77 11.57 42.64 35.15
N PRO A 78 10.53 42.03 35.74
CA PRO A 78 10.66 41.30 37.00
C PRO A 78 11.56 40.07 36.83
N SER A 79 12.05 39.54 37.95
CA SER A 79 12.92 38.36 37.95
C SER A 79 12.16 37.09 37.52
N ILE A 80 12.91 36.03 37.22
CA ILE A 80 12.32 34.71 36.94
C ILE A 80 11.62 34.15 38.20
N ASP A 81 12.10 34.50 39.39
CA ASP A 81 11.52 34.09 40.66
C ASP A 81 10.15 34.76 40.90
N ASP A 82 10.03 36.07 40.61
CA ASP A 82 8.75 36.80 40.64
C ASP A 82 7.68 36.20 39.70
N TRP A 83 8.09 35.49 38.65
CA TRP A 83 7.20 34.81 37.69
C TRP A 83 6.82 33.40 38.13
N LEU A 84 7.72 32.70 38.84
CA LEU A 84 7.46 31.37 39.41
C LEU A 84 6.48 31.45 40.59
N ASP A 85 6.63 32.43 41.49
CA ASP A 85 5.74 32.65 42.63
C ASP A 85 4.29 32.96 42.20
N GLN A 86 4.07 33.47 40.99
CA GLN A 86 2.73 33.73 40.44
C GLN A 86 2.01 32.47 39.92
N GLN A 87 2.68 31.31 39.80
CA GLN A 87 2.09 30.09 39.23
C GLN A 87 1.80 28.97 40.25
N MET A 88 2.13 29.15 41.54
CA MET A 88 1.86 28.15 42.57
C MET A 88 0.72 28.56 43.54
N PRO A 89 -0.25 27.68 43.85
CA PRO A 89 -1.31 27.98 44.81
C PRO A 89 -0.78 28.06 46.25
N ALA A 90 -1.07 29.15 46.94
CA ALA A 90 -0.68 29.34 48.34
C ALA A 90 -1.40 28.37 49.30
N GLN A 91 -0.64 27.50 49.98
CA GLN A 91 -1.16 26.72 51.12
C GLN A 91 -1.05 27.54 52.40
N GLY A 92 -2.18 28.10 52.85
CA GLY A 92 -2.28 28.84 54.13
C GLY A 92 -2.40 27.91 55.35
N SER A 93 -1.61 28.18 56.39
CA SER A 93 -1.60 27.44 57.66
C SER A 93 -2.54 28.02 58.71
N ALA A 94 -3.34 27.19 59.40
CA ALA A 94 -3.92 27.50 60.74
C ALA A 94 -4.42 26.24 61.48
N GLN A 95 -4.43 26.28 62.82
CA GLN A 95 -4.74 25.16 63.73
C GLN A 95 -6.25 24.97 64.02
N GLY A 96 -6.64 23.78 64.50
CA GLY A 96 -7.98 23.49 65.05
C GLY A 96 -8.00 22.30 66.01
N SER A 97 -8.61 22.46 67.19
CA SER A 97 -8.51 21.54 68.35
C SER A 97 -9.40 20.28 68.30
N ALA A 98 -9.00 19.23 69.04
CA ALA A 98 -9.79 18.00 69.28
C ALA A 98 -10.88 18.17 70.38
N PRO A 99 -11.79 17.19 70.60
CA PRO A 99 -11.50 16.17 71.63
C PRO A 99 -12.14 14.75 71.52
N ALA A 100 -11.47 13.79 72.19
CA ALA A 100 -12.01 12.68 73.02
C ALA A 100 -12.51 11.30 72.47
N SER A 101 -11.90 10.25 73.06
CA SER A 101 -12.42 8.92 73.48
C SER A 101 -12.73 7.81 72.46
N GLY A 102 -12.17 6.59 72.69
CA GLY A 102 -12.37 5.43 71.78
C GLY A 102 -11.79 4.03 72.11
N THR A 103 -11.34 3.73 73.34
CA THR A 103 -11.00 2.35 73.84
C THR A 103 -9.75 1.64 73.25
N ALA A 104 -9.17 0.71 74.02
CA ALA A 104 -8.11 -0.25 73.65
C ALA A 104 -8.55 -1.70 74.06
N PRO A 105 -7.87 -2.83 73.75
CA PRO A 105 -6.56 -3.13 74.40
C PRO A 105 -5.57 -4.13 73.70
N ALA A 106 -4.34 -4.13 74.24
CA ALA A 106 -3.45 -5.28 74.50
C ALA A 106 -2.61 -5.96 73.37
N THR A 107 -1.48 -6.52 73.85
CA THR A 107 -0.44 -7.36 73.21
C THR A 107 0.44 -6.69 72.13
N GLY A 108 1.76 -6.89 72.10
CA GLY A 108 2.64 -7.46 73.15
C GLY A 108 3.86 -8.23 72.64
N ALA A 109 4.97 -7.54 72.35
CA ALA A 109 6.32 -8.11 72.29
C ALA A 109 7.35 -6.97 72.41
N GLU A 110 8.47 -7.23 73.10
CA GLU A 110 9.57 -6.27 73.30
C GLU A 110 10.76 -6.67 72.41
N LEU A 111 11.28 -5.71 71.64
CA LEU A 111 12.50 -5.86 70.84
C LEU A 111 13.60 -4.94 71.41
N PRO A 112 14.88 -5.34 71.33
CA PRO A 112 15.98 -4.57 71.91
C PRO A 112 16.11 -3.19 71.22
N PRO A 113 16.62 -2.17 71.93
CA PRO A 113 16.77 -0.83 71.37
C PRO A 113 17.73 -0.84 70.18
N ALA A 114 17.24 -0.39 69.02
CA ALA A 114 18.08 -0.14 67.87
C ALA A 114 19.10 0.97 68.20
N THR A 115 20.35 0.78 67.80
CA THR A 115 21.37 1.84 67.91
C THR A 115 21.12 2.85 66.79
N GLU A 116 20.80 4.10 67.16
CA GLU A 116 20.70 5.18 66.18
C GLU A 116 22.08 5.42 65.53
N PRO A 117 22.15 5.62 64.20
CA PRO A 117 23.35 6.14 63.57
C PRO A 117 23.59 7.58 64.06
N PRO A 118 24.86 8.05 64.10
CA PRO A 118 25.16 9.41 64.53
C PRO A 118 24.50 10.43 63.58
N VAL A 119 23.90 11.47 64.14
CA VAL A 119 23.25 12.54 63.37
C VAL A 119 24.30 13.34 62.59
N GLU A 120 24.29 13.20 61.27
CA GLU A 120 25.16 13.95 60.36
C GLU A 120 24.89 15.46 60.49
N THR A 121 25.73 16.14 61.27
CA THR A 121 25.48 17.52 61.70
C THR A 121 25.83 18.55 60.61
N GLU A 122 26.33 18.11 59.46
CA GLU A 122 26.71 18.98 58.34
C GLU A 122 25.49 19.49 57.55
N LEU A 123 24.43 18.68 57.42
CA LEU A 123 23.19 19.06 56.71
C LEU A 123 22.33 20.10 57.43
N ALA A 124 22.73 20.52 58.64
CA ALA A 124 22.03 21.53 59.45
C ALA A 124 22.69 22.91 59.44
N GLN A 125 23.80 23.11 58.71
CA GLN A 125 24.42 24.43 58.57
C GLN A 125 23.74 25.23 57.43
N PRO A 126 23.47 26.53 57.61
CA PRO A 126 22.98 27.37 56.52
C PRO A 126 24.05 27.47 55.43
N LEU A 127 23.64 27.33 54.18
CA LEU A 127 24.54 27.45 53.02
C LEU A 127 25.22 28.84 53.01
N PRO A 128 26.51 28.92 52.64
CA PRO A 128 27.20 30.19 52.52
C PRO A 128 26.54 31.07 51.44
N ALA A 129 26.56 32.38 51.65
CA ALA A 129 25.94 33.34 50.73
C ALA A 129 26.65 33.31 49.36
N LEU A 130 25.87 33.49 48.29
CA LEU A 130 26.31 33.32 46.89
C LEU A 130 27.44 34.27 46.45
N ASP A 131 27.62 35.40 47.15
CA ASP A 131 28.71 36.35 46.96
C ASP A 131 30.07 35.85 47.51
N SER A 132 30.05 34.87 48.42
CA SER A 132 31.26 34.23 48.97
C SER A 132 31.74 33.02 48.16
N VAL A 133 30.93 32.52 47.22
CA VAL A 133 31.33 31.44 46.30
C VAL A 133 32.16 32.04 45.17
N THR A 134 33.48 32.00 45.32
CA THR A 134 34.39 32.27 44.21
C THR A 134 34.32 31.09 43.24
N VAL A 135 33.34 31.13 42.33
CA VAL A 135 33.34 30.29 41.14
C VAL A 135 34.69 30.55 40.45
N PRO A 136 35.53 29.53 40.20
CA PRO A 136 36.75 29.75 39.44
C PRO A 136 36.35 30.35 38.11
N GLU A 137 37.02 31.44 37.71
CA GLU A 137 36.77 32.08 36.43
C GLU A 137 36.99 31.03 35.34
N ASN A 138 35.88 30.53 34.79
CA ASN A 138 35.93 29.67 33.61
C ASN A 138 36.44 30.59 32.50
N VAL A 139 37.76 30.55 32.31
CA VAL A 139 38.39 30.96 31.06
C VAL A 139 37.78 30.06 30.00
N ALA A 140 36.71 30.55 29.39
CA ALA A 140 36.34 30.13 28.06
C ALA A 140 37.48 30.61 27.16
N ASP A 141 38.48 29.74 26.99
CA ASP A 141 39.45 29.88 25.91
C ASP A 141 38.61 29.93 24.63
N ASP A 142 38.52 31.13 24.02
CA ASP A 142 37.78 31.42 22.78
C ASP A 142 38.53 30.85 21.54
N ASP A 143 39.13 29.68 21.75
CA ASP A 143 40.10 28.96 20.94
C ASP A 143 39.82 27.42 21.07
N SER A 144 38.55 27.05 21.25
CA SER A 144 38.10 25.64 21.30
C SER A 144 37.27 25.21 20.08
N ASP A 145 37.59 25.79 18.90
CA ASP A 145 37.34 25.16 17.59
C ASP A 145 38.35 24.01 17.33
N GLU A 146 39.26 23.75 18.28
CA GLU A 146 39.99 22.49 18.42
C GLU A 146 39.02 21.31 18.62
N LYS A 147 38.67 20.66 17.50
CA LYS A 147 38.04 19.34 17.50
C LYS A 147 38.84 18.38 18.38
N THR A 148 38.22 17.91 19.47
CA THR A 148 38.75 16.86 20.34
C THR A 148 39.34 15.73 19.48
N PRO A 149 40.62 15.35 19.66
CA PRO A 149 41.32 14.56 18.67
C PRO A 149 40.65 13.20 18.44
N GLU A 150 40.06 13.05 17.25
CA GLU A 150 39.22 11.91 16.87
C GLU A 150 39.94 10.58 17.16
N VAL A 151 39.46 9.88 18.19
CA VAL A 151 40.03 8.63 18.69
C VAL A 151 39.83 7.56 17.64
N ARG A 152 40.88 7.30 16.87
CA ARG A 152 40.92 6.21 15.90
C ARG A 152 41.03 4.89 16.62
N TYR A 153 40.26 3.91 16.16
CA TYR A 153 40.35 2.55 16.64
C TYR A 153 40.28 1.51 15.53
N ALA A 154 40.92 0.37 15.75
CA ALA A 154 40.79 -0.83 14.93
C ALA A 154 39.93 -1.87 15.66
N THR A 155 39.02 -2.52 14.94
CA THR A 155 38.17 -3.59 15.47
C THR A 155 38.71 -4.95 15.02
N GLN A 156 39.07 -5.82 15.97
CA GLN A 156 39.36 -7.23 15.72
C GLN A 156 38.26 -8.09 16.33
N LEU A 157 37.74 -9.03 15.55
CA LEU A 157 36.74 -10.02 15.99
C LEU A 157 37.39 -11.40 15.92
N ASP A 158 37.46 -12.10 17.04
CA ASP A 158 38.09 -13.41 17.16
C ASP A 158 37.09 -14.46 17.67
N GLY A 159 37.27 -15.72 17.24
CA GLY A 159 36.57 -16.87 17.81
C GLY A 159 35.18 -17.21 17.25
N PHE A 160 34.59 -16.36 16.39
CA PHE A 160 33.34 -16.66 15.67
C PHE A 160 33.40 -17.97 14.84
N GLY A 161 34.59 -18.35 14.37
CA GLY A 161 34.86 -19.69 13.83
C GLY A 161 34.08 -20.04 12.57
N LYS A 162 33.48 -21.24 12.52
CA LYS A 162 32.66 -21.73 11.38
C LYS A 162 31.15 -21.64 11.66
N THR A 163 30.73 -20.71 12.52
CA THR A 163 29.33 -20.60 12.96
C THR A 163 28.45 -19.91 11.91
N GLY A 164 29.02 -19.04 11.08
CA GLY A 164 28.31 -18.20 10.11
C GLY A 164 27.84 -16.85 10.68
N LEU A 165 27.97 -16.63 11.99
CA LEU A 165 27.38 -15.49 12.69
C LEU A 165 28.22 -14.21 12.65
N GLU A 166 29.42 -14.25 12.07
CA GLU A 166 30.31 -13.09 12.00
C GLU A 166 29.74 -11.98 11.10
N ASP A 167 29.13 -12.31 9.95
CA ASP A 167 28.55 -11.32 9.04
C ASP A 167 27.31 -10.64 9.64
N GLU A 168 26.45 -11.40 10.32
CA GLU A 168 25.27 -10.89 11.03
C GLU A 168 25.68 -10.02 12.22
N PHE A 169 26.67 -10.46 13.00
CA PHE A 169 27.28 -9.65 14.05
C PHE A 169 27.86 -8.34 13.50
N ARG A 170 28.63 -8.39 12.41
CA ARG A 170 29.23 -7.20 11.77
C ARG A 170 28.18 -6.22 11.25
N ALA A 171 26.99 -6.69 10.88
CA ALA A 171 25.88 -5.84 10.44
C ALA A 171 25.18 -5.10 11.60
N ALA A 172 25.28 -5.60 12.84
CA ALA A 172 24.67 -5.01 14.03
C ALA A 172 25.68 -4.40 15.04
N SER A 173 26.99 -4.62 14.83
CA SER A 173 28.07 -4.18 15.72
C SER A 173 28.26 -2.65 15.73
N ALA A 174 28.26 -2.09 16.94
CA ALA A 174 28.50 -0.68 17.19
C ALA A 174 29.98 -0.29 16.98
N LEU A 175 30.92 -1.22 17.19
CA LEU A 175 32.33 -1.00 16.82
C LEU A 175 32.53 -0.96 15.30
N VAL A 176 31.77 -1.75 14.52
CA VAL A 176 31.88 -1.79 13.06
C VAL A 176 31.18 -0.61 12.39
N ASP A 177 29.94 -0.26 12.79
CA ASP A 177 29.26 0.92 12.22
C ASP A 177 29.99 2.24 12.54
N GLY A 178 30.65 2.31 13.69
CA GLY A 178 31.52 3.43 14.06
C GLY A 178 32.77 3.62 13.16
N LYS A 179 33.02 2.73 12.18
CA LYS A 179 34.01 2.89 11.09
C LYS A 179 35.43 3.25 11.58
N GLY A 180 35.81 2.76 12.77
CA GLY A 180 37.11 3.00 13.40
C GLY A 180 37.32 4.43 13.93
N LYS A 181 36.24 5.19 14.18
CA LYS A 181 36.26 6.59 14.61
C LYS A 181 35.37 6.81 15.84
N ALA A 182 35.89 7.49 16.86
CA ALA A 182 35.15 7.88 18.04
C ALA A 182 35.57 9.27 18.55
N GLU A 183 34.67 9.97 19.22
CA GLU A 183 34.96 11.24 19.90
C GLU A 183 35.79 11.03 21.18
N THR A 184 35.62 9.88 21.84
CA THR A 184 36.25 9.56 23.12
C THR A 184 36.59 8.07 23.22
N ALA A 185 37.61 7.74 24.01
CA ALA A 185 37.97 6.35 24.34
C ALA A 185 36.86 5.61 25.11
N SER A 186 36.12 6.33 25.96
CA SER A 186 34.97 5.80 26.69
C SER A 186 33.82 5.40 25.75
N MET A 187 33.58 6.11 24.65
CA MET A 187 32.62 5.65 23.64
C MET A 187 33.10 4.36 22.93
N VAL A 188 34.40 4.19 22.68
CA VAL A 188 34.92 2.90 22.15
C VAL A 188 34.66 1.76 23.15
N GLN A 189 34.88 2.01 24.45
CA GLN A 189 34.59 1.03 25.50
C GLN A 189 33.09 0.70 25.61
N GLN A 190 32.20 1.69 25.54
CA GLN A 190 30.74 1.48 25.55
C GLN A 190 30.28 0.69 24.33
N ARG A 191 30.78 1.01 23.13
CA ARG A 191 30.53 0.24 21.90
C ARG A 191 31.00 -1.21 22.05
N ALA A 192 32.18 -1.42 22.65
CA ALA A 192 32.74 -2.74 22.87
C ALA A 192 31.93 -3.58 23.89
N GLN A 193 31.39 -2.96 24.95
CA GLN A 193 30.49 -3.61 25.91
C GLN A 193 29.12 -3.94 25.30
N ALA A 194 28.56 -3.05 24.46
CA ALA A 194 27.34 -3.33 23.71
C ALA A 194 27.53 -4.50 22.72
N ASP A 195 28.71 -4.56 22.08
CA ASP A 195 29.13 -5.62 21.17
C ASP A 195 29.36 -6.97 21.89
N GLU A 196 29.89 -6.96 23.11
CA GLU A 196 29.99 -8.16 23.97
C GLU A 196 28.59 -8.75 24.27
N GLN A 197 27.65 -7.90 24.67
CA GLN A 197 26.26 -8.30 24.92
C GLN A 197 25.53 -8.70 23.63
N LEU A 198 25.84 -8.09 22.49
CA LEU A 198 25.33 -8.48 21.18
C LEU A 198 25.81 -9.87 20.79
N ALA A 199 27.10 -10.16 20.95
CA ALA A 199 27.68 -11.48 20.65
C ALA A 199 27.05 -12.58 21.49
N VAL A 200 26.98 -12.42 22.82
CA VAL A 200 26.36 -13.43 23.71
C VAL A 200 24.89 -13.67 23.32
N ARG A 201 24.12 -12.61 23.07
CA ARG A 201 22.71 -12.74 22.63
C ARG A 201 22.58 -13.46 21.29
N LEU A 202 23.41 -13.13 20.30
CA LEU A 202 23.38 -13.75 18.96
C LEU A 202 23.72 -15.25 19.02
N PHE A 203 24.70 -15.62 19.85
CA PHE A 203 25.02 -17.02 20.10
C PHE A 203 23.90 -17.76 20.86
N HIS A 204 23.31 -17.13 21.89
CA HIS A 204 22.16 -17.69 22.60
C HIS A 204 20.94 -17.89 21.68
N SER A 205 20.66 -16.96 20.75
CA SER A 205 19.56 -17.12 19.78
C SER A 205 19.74 -18.27 18.79
N GLU A 206 20.98 -18.73 18.58
CA GLU A 206 21.29 -19.92 17.79
C GLU A 206 21.40 -21.22 18.63
N GLY A 207 21.19 -21.13 19.94
CA GLY A 207 21.22 -22.28 20.86
C GLY A 207 22.59 -22.57 21.47
N TYR A 208 23.51 -21.61 21.43
CA TYR A 208 24.81 -21.70 22.07
C TYR A 208 24.78 -21.05 23.47
N TYR A 209 24.10 -21.67 24.42
CA TYR A 209 23.91 -21.13 25.79
C TYR A 209 25.15 -21.20 26.69
N ASP A 210 26.20 -21.93 26.26
CA ASP A 210 27.52 -21.93 26.91
C ASP A 210 28.40 -20.76 26.42
N ALA A 211 27.89 -19.89 25.55
CA ALA A 211 28.72 -18.90 24.86
C ALA A 211 29.13 -17.74 25.77
N THR A 212 30.39 -17.35 25.67
CA THR A 212 30.95 -16.19 26.36
C THR A 212 31.63 -15.26 25.36
N ALA A 213 31.54 -13.96 25.59
CA ALA A 213 32.31 -12.95 24.88
C ALA A 213 33.11 -12.12 25.88
N LEU A 214 34.24 -11.59 25.44
CA LEU A 214 35.06 -10.66 26.21
C LEU A 214 35.57 -9.57 25.27
N ALA A 215 35.26 -8.32 25.60
CA ALA A 215 35.80 -7.15 24.94
C ALA A 215 37.01 -6.59 25.71
N SER A 216 38.15 -6.41 25.01
CA SER A 216 39.32 -5.67 25.52
C SER A 216 39.67 -4.49 24.62
N LEU A 217 40.36 -3.50 25.19
CA LEU A 217 40.90 -2.35 24.46
C LEU A 217 42.42 -2.27 24.69
N ASP A 218 43.20 -2.64 23.68
CA ASP A 218 44.66 -2.51 23.69
C ASP A 218 45.09 -1.19 23.05
N GLN A 219 45.79 -0.32 23.77
CA GLN A 219 46.38 0.88 23.18
C GLN A 219 47.67 0.53 22.40
N GLN A 220 47.71 0.84 21.10
CA GLN A 220 48.86 0.57 20.23
C GLN A 220 49.95 1.65 20.40
N GLN A 221 51.18 1.32 19.98
CA GLN A 221 52.35 2.20 20.09
C GLN A 221 52.25 3.48 19.24
N ASP A 222 51.31 3.55 18.29
CA ASP A 222 51.00 4.72 17.47
C ASP A 222 49.87 5.61 18.05
N GLY A 223 49.34 5.25 19.22
CA GLY A 223 48.22 5.93 19.89
C GLY A 223 46.83 5.44 19.50
N THR A 224 46.70 4.58 18.49
CA THR A 224 45.43 3.99 18.05
C THR A 224 44.90 3.01 19.10
N LEU A 225 43.59 3.03 19.40
CA LEU A 225 42.98 1.98 20.22
C LEU A 225 42.69 0.73 19.39
N LYS A 226 42.83 -0.45 19.97
CA LYS A 226 42.46 -1.70 19.33
C LYS A 226 41.41 -2.41 20.17
N ALA A 227 40.15 -2.33 19.73
CA ALA A 227 39.05 -3.05 20.34
C ALA A 227 39.09 -4.50 19.84
N ILE A 228 39.33 -5.45 20.73
CA ILE A 228 39.37 -6.88 20.45
C ILE A 228 38.14 -7.52 21.11
N LEU A 229 37.26 -8.11 20.31
CA LEU A 229 36.15 -8.93 20.81
C LEU A 229 36.49 -10.40 20.60
N SER A 230 36.80 -11.10 21.70
CA SER A 230 37.05 -12.54 21.71
C SER A 230 35.78 -13.27 22.12
N VAL A 231 35.24 -14.12 21.22
CA VAL A 231 34.02 -14.91 21.50
C VAL A 231 34.36 -16.40 21.57
N THR A 232 33.86 -17.08 22.58
CA THR A 232 33.92 -18.55 22.72
C THR A 232 32.51 -19.11 22.54
N PRO A 233 32.18 -19.73 21.38
CA PRO A 233 30.83 -20.24 21.10
C PRO A 233 30.31 -21.33 22.05
N GLY A 234 31.16 -22.03 22.79
CA GLY A 234 30.73 -23.16 23.63
C GLY A 234 30.09 -24.30 22.83
N LYS A 235 29.07 -24.97 23.39
CA LYS A 235 28.33 -26.06 22.73
C LYS A 235 26.96 -25.57 22.22
N ARG A 236 26.44 -26.21 21.16
CA ARG A 236 25.11 -25.94 20.61
C ARG A 236 24.08 -26.97 21.12
N TYR A 237 23.08 -26.50 21.84
CA TYR A 237 22.05 -27.32 22.49
C TYR A 237 20.96 -27.78 21.52
N LYS A 238 20.37 -28.94 21.81
CA LYS A 238 19.27 -29.56 21.04
C LYS A 238 18.03 -29.79 21.89
N ILE A 239 16.86 -29.76 21.26
CA ILE A 239 15.61 -30.14 21.93
C ILE A 239 15.63 -31.66 22.21
N ASN A 240 15.45 -32.06 23.46
CA ASN A 240 15.23 -33.46 23.85
C ASN A 240 13.72 -33.74 23.91
N GLU A 241 13.02 -33.31 24.97
CA GLU A 241 11.57 -33.44 25.07
C GLU A 241 10.82 -32.17 24.62
N ILE A 242 9.57 -32.35 24.18
CA ILE A 242 8.61 -31.29 23.84
C ILE A 242 7.32 -31.59 24.60
N VAL A 243 7.13 -30.91 25.74
CA VAL A 243 5.96 -31.02 26.60
C VAL A 243 4.98 -29.90 26.27
N ILE A 244 3.70 -30.23 26.10
CA ILE A 244 2.64 -29.25 25.84
C ILE A 244 1.60 -29.39 26.95
N HIS A 245 1.43 -28.34 27.75
CA HIS A 245 0.43 -28.28 28.82
C HIS A 245 -0.82 -27.58 28.32
N ALA A 246 -1.74 -28.37 27.76
CA ALA A 246 -3.00 -27.89 27.19
C ALA A 246 -4.12 -28.94 27.34
N PRO A 247 -5.40 -28.51 27.41
CA PRO A 247 -6.53 -29.41 27.25
C PRO A 247 -6.64 -29.93 25.80
N GLU A 248 -7.37 -31.03 25.60
CA GLU A 248 -7.56 -31.61 24.27
C GLU A 248 -8.31 -30.66 23.32
N THR A 249 -7.89 -30.64 22.06
CA THR A 249 -8.41 -29.77 21.00
C THR A 249 -9.15 -30.57 19.92
N ILE A 250 -9.94 -29.90 19.08
CA ILE A 250 -10.67 -30.52 17.98
C ILE A 250 -10.21 -29.88 16.65
N PRO A 251 -9.51 -30.61 15.76
CA PRO A 251 -9.13 -32.03 15.87
C PRO A 251 -8.10 -32.30 16.98
N PRO A 252 -8.06 -33.52 17.55
CA PRO A 252 -7.02 -33.92 18.49
C PRO A 252 -5.62 -33.72 17.89
N GLY A 253 -4.67 -33.30 18.73
CA GLY A 253 -3.29 -33.05 18.32
C GLY A 253 -3.03 -31.69 17.65
N LEU A 254 -4.06 -30.87 17.37
CA LEU A 254 -3.93 -29.58 16.64
C LEU A 254 -2.78 -28.68 17.13
N ILE A 255 -2.58 -28.58 18.45
CA ILE A 255 -1.50 -27.78 19.04
C ILE A 255 -0.12 -28.39 18.71
N ARG A 256 0.04 -29.72 18.86
CA ARG A 256 1.29 -30.41 18.57
C ARG A 256 1.63 -30.42 17.08
N ASP A 257 0.64 -30.57 16.21
CA ASP A 257 0.81 -30.52 14.76
C ASP A 257 1.13 -29.11 14.25
N SER A 258 0.67 -28.07 14.97
CA SER A 258 0.99 -26.67 14.68
C SER A 258 2.38 -26.26 15.20
N LEU A 259 2.85 -26.86 16.29
CA LEU A 259 4.20 -26.64 16.80
C LEU A 259 5.23 -27.38 15.93
N THR A 260 5.84 -26.66 14.98
CA THR A 260 6.72 -27.24 13.95
C THR A 260 8.04 -27.84 14.47
N LEU A 261 8.42 -27.54 15.72
CA LEU A 261 9.59 -28.08 16.42
C LEU A 261 9.56 -29.61 16.59
N LYS A 262 10.74 -30.23 16.60
CA LYS A 262 10.92 -31.68 16.81
C LYS A 262 12.08 -31.95 17.77
N THR A 263 11.96 -33.05 18.51
CA THR A 263 13.09 -33.67 19.21
C THR A 263 14.27 -33.88 18.25
N GLY A 264 15.46 -33.43 18.65
CA GLY A 264 16.69 -33.49 17.88
C GLY A 264 17.02 -32.24 17.04
N ASP A 265 16.08 -31.29 16.90
CA ASP A 265 16.34 -29.97 16.33
C ASP A 265 17.25 -29.15 17.25
N TYR A 266 17.99 -28.17 16.70
CA TYR A 266 18.75 -27.21 17.51
C TYR A 266 17.82 -26.15 18.11
N ILE A 267 18.13 -25.67 19.32
CA ILE A 267 17.30 -24.67 20.02
C ILE A 267 17.58 -23.28 19.42
N VAL A 268 16.93 -22.95 18.30
CA VAL A 268 17.06 -21.66 17.62
C VAL A 268 15.86 -20.79 17.96
N ALA A 269 16.09 -19.61 18.55
CA ALA A 269 15.06 -18.71 19.05
C ALA A 269 14.03 -18.35 17.96
N THR A 270 14.51 -17.98 16.76
CA THR A 270 13.63 -17.65 15.63
C THR A 270 12.77 -18.82 15.14
N ALA A 271 13.27 -20.07 15.27
CA ALA A 271 12.52 -21.27 14.93
C ALA A 271 11.48 -21.62 16.01
N VAL A 272 11.80 -21.41 17.29
CA VAL A 272 10.89 -21.59 18.42
C VAL A 272 9.77 -20.54 18.38
N GLU A 273 10.12 -19.28 18.17
CA GLU A 273 9.16 -18.18 18.01
C GLU A 273 8.24 -18.37 16.80
N ALA A 274 8.78 -18.82 15.66
CA ALA A 274 7.96 -19.13 14.48
C ALA A 274 7.01 -20.32 14.72
N ALA A 275 7.41 -21.31 15.51
CA ALA A 275 6.57 -22.45 15.86
C ALA A 275 5.43 -22.05 16.82
N GLU A 276 5.73 -21.26 17.85
CA GLU A 276 4.72 -20.71 18.77
C GLU A 276 3.76 -19.74 18.07
N ALA A 277 4.27 -18.85 17.22
CA ALA A 277 3.45 -17.97 16.38
C ALA A 277 2.54 -18.77 15.43
N ASN A 278 2.98 -19.93 14.92
CA ASN A 278 2.11 -20.82 14.13
C ASN A 278 1.03 -21.48 15.00
N VAL A 279 1.30 -21.86 16.26
CA VAL A 279 0.25 -22.32 17.21
C VAL A 279 -0.76 -21.19 17.47
N ALA A 280 -0.29 -19.97 17.74
CA ALA A 280 -1.12 -18.80 18.02
C ALA A 280 -1.99 -18.40 16.82
N LEU A 281 -1.51 -18.64 15.59
CA LEU A 281 -2.28 -18.48 14.37
C LEU A 281 -3.29 -19.62 14.15
N LYS A 282 -2.88 -20.87 14.34
CA LYS A 282 -3.66 -22.06 13.96
C LYS A 282 -4.85 -22.34 14.88
N LEU A 283 -4.77 -21.98 16.16
CA LEU A 283 -5.89 -22.15 17.08
C LEU A 283 -7.11 -21.27 16.68
N PRO A 284 -7.00 -19.94 16.51
CA PRO A 284 -8.07 -19.10 15.96
C PRO A 284 -8.53 -19.47 14.54
N GLU A 285 -7.68 -20.08 13.71
CA GLU A 285 -8.06 -20.60 12.38
C GLU A 285 -8.97 -21.85 12.44
N HIS A 286 -9.11 -22.50 13.60
CA HIS A 286 -9.80 -23.77 13.80
C HIS A 286 -10.93 -23.71 14.86
N GLY A 287 -11.33 -22.50 15.25
CA GLY A 287 -12.46 -22.22 16.15
C GLY A 287 -12.06 -21.62 17.51
N TYR A 288 -10.79 -21.62 17.88
CA TYR A 288 -10.34 -21.20 19.22
C TYR A 288 -10.04 -19.70 19.26
N ALA A 289 -11.10 -18.89 19.22
CA ALA A 289 -11.06 -17.43 19.05
C ALA A 289 -10.27 -16.68 20.14
N PHE A 290 -10.23 -17.24 21.35
CA PHE A 290 -9.65 -16.62 22.55
C PHE A 290 -8.41 -17.38 23.07
N ALA A 291 -7.76 -18.15 22.19
CA ALA A 291 -6.59 -18.94 22.54
C ALA A 291 -5.42 -18.05 23.03
N ARG A 292 -4.77 -18.50 24.10
CA ARG A 292 -3.56 -17.89 24.66
C ARG A 292 -2.43 -18.91 24.70
N ILE A 293 -1.22 -18.43 24.43
CA ILE A 293 0.03 -19.15 24.72
C ILE A 293 0.64 -18.46 25.93
N GLY A 294 1.02 -19.22 26.95
CA GLY A 294 1.78 -18.72 28.10
C GLY A 294 3.28 -18.80 27.86
N ASP A 295 4.07 -18.30 28.81
CA ASP A 295 5.52 -18.26 28.67
C ASP A 295 6.13 -19.66 28.51
N ARG A 296 7.04 -19.80 27.54
CA ARG A 296 7.82 -21.03 27.32
C ARG A 296 8.81 -21.26 28.46
N ASP A 297 9.07 -22.52 28.79
CA ASP A 297 10.20 -22.92 29.62
C ASP A 297 11.13 -23.87 28.84
N ILE A 298 12.44 -23.77 29.07
CA ILE A 298 13.48 -24.57 28.41
C ILE A 298 14.53 -24.97 29.45
N LEU A 299 14.36 -26.15 30.05
CA LEU A 299 15.30 -26.67 31.04
C LEU A 299 16.52 -27.26 30.35
N LEU A 300 17.67 -26.60 30.43
CA LEU A 300 18.93 -27.02 29.81
C LEU A 300 19.72 -28.00 30.70
N ASP A 301 20.22 -29.09 30.12
CA ASP A 301 21.23 -29.99 30.72
C ASP A 301 22.59 -29.84 30.00
N PRO A 302 23.60 -29.21 30.63
CA PRO A 302 24.95 -29.09 30.08
C PRO A 302 25.72 -30.41 29.95
N ALA A 303 25.29 -31.50 30.60
CA ALA A 303 25.92 -32.81 30.54
C ALA A 303 25.56 -33.55 29.24
N THR A 304 24.27 -33.63 28.89
CA THR A 304 23.79 -34.20 27.62
C THR A 304 23.83 -33.21 26.45
N VAL A 305 23.92 -31.90 26.72
CA VAL A 305 23.86 -30.81 25.72
C VAL A 305 22.48 -30.71 25.06
N THR A 306 21.44 -30.90 25.86
CA THR A 306 20.04 -30.81 25.42
C THR A 306 19.22 -29.87 26.29
N GLY A 307 18.04 -29.47 25.81
CA GLY A 307 17.03 -28.77 26.58
C GLY A 307 15.66 -29.42 26.42
N ASP A 308 14.91 -29.51 27.50
CA ASP A 308 13.52 -29.97 27.52
C ASP A 308 12.59 -28.76 27.43
N TYR A 309 11.83 -28.68 26.35
CA TYR A 309 10.97 -27.55 26.01
C TYR A 309 9.54 -27.77 26.51
N THR A 310 9.00 -26.83 27.27
CA THR A 310 7.64 -26.87 27.81
C THR A 310 6.83 -25.65 27.35
N LEU A 311 5.64 -25.89 26.81
CA LEU A 311 4.73 -24.84 26.35
C LEU A 311 3.34 -24.96 27.00
N PRO A 312 2.93 -24.02 27.88
CA PRO A 312 1.56 -23.90 28.35
C PRO A 312 0.66 -23.22 27.31
N VAL A 313 -0.49 -23.81 27.00
CA VAL A 313 -1.44 -23.27 26.02
C VAL A 313 -2.87 -23.38 26.55
N GLU A 314 -3.58 -22.25 26.61
CA GLU A 314 -4.99 -22.14 26.94
C GLU A 314 -5.79 -21.92 25.63
N PRO A 315 -6.24 -22.95 24.91
CA PRO A 315 -7.00 -22.75 23.67
C PRO A 315 -8.38 -22.13 23.91
N GLY A 316 -8.91 -22.20 25.14
CA GLY A 316 -10.25 -21.71 25.48
C GLY A 316 -11.38 -22.55 24.86
N PRO A 317 -12.64 -22.09 24.95
CA PRO A 317 -13.77 -22.74 24.30
C PRO A 317 -13.71 -22.55 22.78
N ARG A 318 -14.19 -23.57 22.05
CA ARG A 318 -14.26 -23.54 20.59
C ARG A 318 -15.54 -22.81 20.16
N GLY A 319 -15.43 -21.82 19.30
CA GLY A 319 -16.49 -20.86 18.97
C GLY A 319 -17.11 -20.99 17.57
N THR A 320 -18.30 -20.42 17.41
CA THR A 320 -19.05 -20.25 16.16
C THR A 320 -19.54 -18.81 16.00
N PHE A 321 -19.58 -18.28 14.77
CA PHE A 321 -20.02 -16.90 14.52
C PHE A 321 -21.52 -16.72 14.81
N ARG A 322 -21.88 -15.74 15.67
CA ARG A 322 -23.27 -15.44 16.03
C ARG A 322 -23.81 -14.17 15.37
N THR A 323 -23.31 -12.99 15.72
CA THR A 323 -23.68 -11.72 15.06
C THR A 323 -22.51 -10.74 14.95
N ILE A 324 -22.67 -9.72 14.11
CA ILE A 324 -21.83 -8.54 14.07
C ILE A 324 -22.52 -7.44 14.90
N THR A 325 -21.74 -6.65 15.64
CA THR A 325 -22.19 -5.46 16.37
C THR A 325 -21.30 -4.26 16.01
N THR A 326 -21.80 -3.03 16.13
CA THR A 326 -21.11 -1.82 15.65
C THR A 326 -21.14 -0.68 16.67
N SER A 327 -19.98 -0.06 16.92
CA SER A 327 -19.79 1.11 17.79
C SER A 327 -19.21 2.30 17.01
N GLY A 328 -18.58 3.28 17.68
CA GLY A 328 -18.06 4.52 17.08
C GLY A 328 -19.07 5.67 16.97
N GLU A 329 -18.56 6.91 16.91
CA GLU A 329 -19.40 8.12 16.86
C GLU A 329 -20.10 8.32 15.50
N LYS A 330 -19.37 8.11 14.40
CA LYS A 330 -19.87 8.33 13.03
C LYS A 330 -19.73 7.04 12.26
N GLN A 331 -20.76 6.20 12.34
CA GLN A 331 -20.79 4.92 11.61
C GLN A 331 -20.95 5.16 10.10
N ALA A 332 -20.14 4.46 9.29
CA ALA A 332 -20.25 4.49 7.83
C ALA A 332 -21.47 3.68 7.33
N PHE A 333 -21.75 2.55 8.01
CA PHE A 333 -22.94 1.72 7.85
C PHE A 333 -23.05 0.74 9.03
N GLY A 334 -24.26 0.21 9.27
CA GLY A 334 -24.54 -0.74 10.35
C GLY A 334 -24.22 -2.21 10.03
N ALA A 335 -24.33 -3.06 11.05
CA ALA A 335 -24.00 -4.49 11.00
C ALA A 335 -24.67 -5.28 9.86
N ASP A 336 -25.91 -4.97 9.49
CA ASP A 336 -26.63 -5.65 8.40
C ASP A 336 -25.86 -5.63 7.08
N HIS A 337 -25.23 -4.50 6.75
CA HIS A 337 -24.42 -4.37 5.52
C HIS A 337 -23.03 -5.00 5.69
N MET A 338 -22.50 -5.07 6.91
CA MET A 338 -21.28 -5.85 7.20
C MET A 338 -21.51 -7.35 6.98
N ALA A 339 -22.68 -7.88 7.32
CA ALA A 339 -23.06 -9.26 7.02
C ALA A 339 -23.14 -9.54 5.51
N VAL A 340 -23.58 -8.57 4.69
CA VAL A 340 -23.56 -8.67 3.21
C VAL A 340 -22.13 -8.73 2.64
N ILE A 341 -21.14 -8.21 3.38
CA ILE A 341 -19.71 -8.19 3.04
C ILE A 341 -18.96 -9.44 3.57
N ALA A 342 -19.45 -10.06 4.63
CA ALA A 342 -18.82 -11.19 5.31
C ALA A 342 -18.61 -12.44 4.42
N ARG A 343 -17.78 -13.37 4.90
CA ARG A 343 -17.55 -14.71 4.32
C ARG A 343 -17.84 -15.84 5.31
N PHE A 344 -18.59 -15.54 6.35
CA PHE A 344 -19.20 -16.49 7.27
C PHE A 344 -20.70 -16.23 7.32
N ASP A 345 -21.46 -17.31 7.51
CA ASP A 345 -22.87 -17.25 7.89
C ASP A 345 -23.01 -17.50 9.40
N LYS A 346 -24.18 -17.20 10.00
CA LYS A 346 -24.42 -17.49 11.41
C LYS A 346 -24.39 -19.01 11.66
N GLY A 347 -23.60 -19.44 12.64
CA GLY A 347 -23.36 -20.85 12.96
C GLY A 347 -22.13 -21.45 12.28
N ASP A 348 -21.45 -20.72 11.38
CA ASP A 348 -20.13 -21.15 10.91
C ASP A 348 -19.16 -21.26 12.09
N LEU A 349 -18.30 -22.28 12.07
CA LEU A 349 -17.13 -22.36 12.94
C LEU A 349 -16.29 -21.07 12.83
N TYR A 350 -15.85 -20.56 13.98
CA TYR A 350 -14.98 -19.38 14.03
C TYR A 350 -13.67 -19.64 13.27
N ASP A 351 -13.24 -18.63 12.50
CA ASP A 351 -12.02 -18.66 11.70
C ASP A 351 -11.46 -17.24 11.60
N SER A 352 -10.32 -16.98 12.25
CA SER A 352 -9.64 -15.68 12.24
C SER A 352 -9.34 -15.15 10.84
N ARG A 353 -9.12 -16.02 9.84
CA ARG A 353 -8.92 -15.62 8.43
C ARG A 353 -10.17 -14.97 7.85
N LYS A 354 -11.38 -15.38 8.28
CA LYS A 354 -12.64 -14.76 7.86
C LYS A 354 -12.86 -13.39 8.56
N VAL A 355 -12.36 -13.23 9.79
CA VAL A 355 -12.41 -11.95 10.53
C VAL A 355 -11.48 -10.92 9.87
N ASP A 356 -10.24 -11.29 9.60
CA ASP A 356 -9.29 -10.42 8.88
C ASP A 356 -9.73 -10.15 7.42
N ASP A 357 -10.34 -11.12 6.74
CA ASP A 357 -10.94 -10.90 5.41
C ASP A 357 -12.14 -9.95 5.44
N LEU A 358 -12.97 -9.96 6.49
CA LEU A 358 -14.01 -8.96 6.72
C LEU A 358 -13.38 -7.58 6.96
N ARG A 359 -12.42 -7.46 7.89
CA ARG A 359 -11.68 -6.22 8.17
C ARG A 359 -11.06 -5.62 6.90
N LYS A 360 -10.37 -6.44 6.10
CA LYS A 360 -9.80 -6.06 4.80
C LYS A 360 -10.88 -5.64 3.79
N ALA A 361 -12.06 -6.25 3.82
CA ALA A 361 -13.19 -5.87 2.97
C ALA A 361 -13.83 -4.54 3.38
N LEU A 362 -13.94 -4.26 4.69
CA LEU A 362 -14.38 -2.96 5.22
C LEU A 362 -13.40 -1.86 4.81
N VAL A 363 -12.09 -2.06 5.02
CA VAL A 363 -11.04 -1.14 4.52
C VAL A 363 -11.14 -0.93 3.01
N ALA A 364 -11.39 -1.98 2.23
CA ALA A 364 -11.52 -1.91 0.77
C ALA A 364 -12.74 -1.12 0.26
N THR A 365 -13.73 -0.79 1.12
CA THR A 365 -14.81 0.16 0.76
C THR A 365 -14.30 1.60 0.64
N GLY A 366 -13.21 1.94 1.34
CA GLY A 366 -12.71 3.30 1.46
C GLY A 366 -13.65 4.26 2.22
N LEU A 367 -14.57 3.75 3.04
CA LEU A 367 -15.52 4.56 3.83
C LEU A 367 -15.10 4.83 5.29
N PHE A 368 -13.99 4.27 5.74
CA PHE A 368 -13.52 4.32 7.13
C PHE A 368 -12.25 5.18 7.26
N ALA A 369 -12.10 5.87 8.39
CA ALA A 369 -10.83 6.43 8.87
C ALA A 369 -10.09 5.37 9.70
N SER A 370 -10.80 4.75 10.64
CA SER A 370 -10.40 3.58 11.41
C SER A 370 -11.48 2.50 11.34
N VAL A 371 -11.07 1.24 11.40
CA VAL A 371 -11.97 0.10 11.59
C VAL A 371 -11.23 -1.06 12.27
N ALA A 372 -11.73 -1.48 13.43
CA ALA A 372 -11.31 -2.68 14.14
C ALA A 372 -12.39 -3.77 13.97
N VAL A 373 -12.03 -5.05 14.14
CA VAL A 373 -12.97 -6.18 14.04
C VAL A 373 -12.53 -7.25 15.03
N ASP A 374 -13.07 -7.18 16.24
CA ASP A 374 -12.58 -7.95 17.38
C ASP A 374 -13.60 -9.02 17.80
N PRO A 375 -13.16 -10.26 18.10
CA PRO A 375 -14.06 -11.28 18.63
C PRO A 375 -14.47 -10.94 20.07
N VAL A 376 -15.75 -11.12 20.39
CA VAL A 376 -16.30 -10.94 21.73
C VAL A 376 -16.86 -12.26 22.23
N GLN A 377 -16.39 -12.69 23.40
CA GLN A 377 -16.85 -13.89 24.08
C GLN A 377 -18.25 -13.64 24.66
N THR A 378 -19.14 -14.61 24.55
CA THR A 378 -20.56 -14.46 24.94
C THR A 378 -20.94 -15.28 26.17
N GLY A 379 -20.20 -16.36 26.45
CA GLY A 379 -20.55 -17.37 27.45
C GLY A 379 -21.75 -18.25 27.06
N GLU A 380 -22.37 -18.04 25.90
CA GLU A 380 -23.56 -18.78 25.46
C GLU A 380 -23.18 -20.01 24.62
N PRO A 381 -23.59 -21.23 25.00
CA PRO A 381 -23.40 -22.41 24.17
C PRO A 381 -24.34 -22.41 22.96
N GLY A 382 -23.77 -22.62 21.77
CA GLY A 382 -24.48 -22.92 20.54
C GLY A 382 -24.94 -24.38 20.45
N PRO A 383 -25.67 -24.76 19.38
CA PRO A 383 -26.35 -26.05 19.28
C PRO A 383 -25.41 -27.25 19.30
N ASP A 384 -24.21 -27.09 18.73
CA ASP A 384 -23.19 -28.13 18.60
C ASP A 384 -22.20 -28.16 19.78
N GLY A 385 -22.51 -27.48 20.89
CA GLY A 385 -21.67 -27.39 22.10
C GLY A 385 -20.50 -26.41 22.00
N THR A 386 -20.24 -25.83 20.82
CA THR A 386 -19.36 -24.68 20.64
C THR A 386 -19.96 -23.42 21.24
N GLU A 387 -19.16 -22.52 21.81
CA GLU A 387 -19.63 -21.20 22.25
C GLU A 387 -20.06 -20.34 21.04
N TYR A 388 -20.95 -19.38 21.26
CA TYR A 388 -21.16 -18.29 20.30
C TYR A 388 -20.06 -17.22 20.45
N VAL A 389 -19.60 -16.69 19.32
CA VAL A 389 -18.66 -15.58 19.21
C VAL A 389 -19.32 -14.48 18.38
N ASP A 390 -19.49 -13.31 18.98
CA ASP A 390 -19.86 -12.12 18.23
C ASP A 390 -18.60 -11.43 17.69
N LEU A 391 -18.75 -10.63 16.63
CA LEU A 391 -17.72 -9.69 16.20
C LEU A 391 -18.15 -8.28 16.56
N HIS A 392 -17.31 -7.55 17.28
CA HIS A 392 -17.47 -6.12 17.50
C HIS A 392 -16.68 -5.35 16.44
N VAL A 393 -17.34 -4.39 15.81
CA VAL A 393 -16.72 -3.52 14.81
C VAL A 393 -16.79 -2.08 15.31
N ASP A 394 -15.69 -1.64 15.92
CA ASP A 394 -15.45 -0.22 16.15
C ASP A 394 -15.06 0.44 14.81
N GLN A 395 -15.66 1.59 14.53
CA GLN A 395 -15.57 2.27 13.24
C GLN A 395 -15.71 3.78 13.39
N GLU A 396 -14.87 4.54 12.71
CA GLU A 396 -15.12 5.97 12.47
C GLU A 396 -15.14 6.23 10.96
N ALA A 397 -16.18 6.90 10.48
CA ALA A 397 -16.37 7.19 9.06
C ALA A 397 -15.28 8.12 8.52
N GLY A 398 -14.64 7.69 7.45
CA GLY A 398 -13.62 8.48 6.75
C GLY A 398 -14.22 9.67 6.02
N PRO A 399 -13.41 10.68 5.64
CA PRO A 399 -13.87 11.86 4.91
C PRO A 399 -14.74 11.51 3.70
N ALA A 400 -16.04 11.80 3.83
CA ALA A 400 -17.08 11.36 2.90
C ALA A 400 -16.93 11.96 1.49
N ARG A 401 -16.10 13.01 1.33
CA ARG A 401 -15.85 13.71 0.07
C ARG A 401 -14.40 13.49 -0.37
N ARG A 402 -14.19 13.37 -1.67
CA ARG A 402 -12.87 13.30 -2.31
C ARG A 402 -12.89 14.18 -3.56
N LEU A 403 -11.86 15.01 -3.72
CA LEU A 403 -11.45 15.56 -5.00
C LEU A 403 -10.30 14.72 -5.56
N ALA A 404 -10.22 14.59 -6.88
CA ALA A 404 -9.08 14.01 -7.58
C ALA A 404 -8.92 14.70 -8.94
N GLY A 405 -7.68 14.88 -9.38
CA GLY A 405 -7.35 15.40 -10.71
C GLY A 405 -6.34 14.51 -11.40
N GLU A 406 -6.43 14.43 -12.72
CA GLU A 406 -5.48 13.77 -13.61
C GLU A 406 -5.07 14.74 -14.72
N LEU A 407 -3.79 14.76 -15.07
CA LEU A 407 -3.23 15.51 -16.18
C LEU A 407 -2.46 14.54 -17.09
N GLY A 408 -2.76 14.57 -18.38
CA GLY A 408 -2.14 13.72 -19.40
C GLY A 408 -1.76 14.52 -20.64
N TYR A 409 -0.72 14.04 -21.32
CA TYR A 409 -0.31 14.50 -22.65
C TYR A 409 0.08 13.31 -23.52
N GLY A 410 -0.38 13.27 -24.77
CA GLY A 410 -0.02 12.25 -25.74
C GLY A 410 0.24 12.82 -27.12
N THR A 411 1.27 12.34 -27.82
CA THR A 411 1.52 12.69 -29.22
C THR A 411 0.36 12.19 -30.09
N GLY A 412 -0.33 13.10 -30.78
CA GLY A 412 -1.58 12.80 -31.52
C GLY A 412 -2.84 12.72 -30.65
N GLN A 413 -2.74 12.98 -29.34
CA GLN A 413 -3.88 13.11 -28.42
C GLN A 413 -3.97 14.48 -27.72
N GLY A 414 -2.87 15.25 -27.78
CA GLY A 414 -2.74 16.55 -27.16
C GLY A 414 -2.80 16.49 -25.64
N PHE A 415 -3.24 17.58 -25.01
CA PHE A 415 -3.43 17.65 -23.55
C PHE A 415 -4.81 17.15 -23.14
N ARG A 416 -4.88 16.53 -21.95
CA ARG A 416 -6.10 16.16 -21.21
C ARG A 416 -5.95 16.59 -19.76
N ALA A 417 -6.94 17.31 -19.24
CA ALA A 417 -7.20 17.39 -17.81
C ALA A 417 -8.50 16.64 -17.48
N GLU A 418 -8.55 15.92 -16.37
CA GLU A 418 -9.78 15.35 -15.82
C GLU A 418 -9.87 15.69 -14.33
N GLY A 419 -11.01 16.21 -13.89
CA GLY A 419 -11.29 16.55 -12.50
C GLY A 419 -12.54 15.82 -12.02
N SER A 420 -12.46 15.15 -10.87
CA SER A 420 -13.60 14.43 -10.29
C SER A 420 -13.86 14.79 -8.83
N TRP A 421 -15.13 14.90 -8.50
CA TRP A 421 -15.65 15.01 -7.14
C TRP A 421 -16.46 13.75 -6.82
N THR A 422 -16.10 13.08 -5.72
CA THR A 422 -16.79 11.88 -5.23
C THR A 422 -17.32 12.13 -3.82
N HIS A 423 -18.63 11.98 -3.64
CA HIS A 423 -19.21 11.75 -2.32
C HIS A 423 -19.34 10.23 -2.13
N ARG A 424 -18.47 9.63 -1.30
CA ARG A 424 -18.25 8.16 -1.23
C ARG A 424 -19.47 7.37 -0.75
N ASN A 425 -20.31 7.99 0.08
CA ASN A 425 -21.48 7.36 0.71
C ASN A 425 -22.65 8.36 0.80
N LEU A 426 -23.09 8.92 -0.34
CA LEU A 426 -24.21 9.88 -0.38
C LEU A 426 -25.57 9.18 -0.21
N PHE A 427 -25.67 7.93 -0.62
CA PHE A 427 -26.86 7.10 -0.52
C PHE A 427 -26.53 5.79 0.23
N PRO A 428 -26.43 5.81 1.57
CA PRO A 428 -26.01 4.64 2.33
C PRO A 428 -26.88 3.38 2.11
N PRO A 429 -26.31 2.17 2.24
CA PRO A 429 -24.88 1.89 2.35
C PRO A 429 -24.17 1.94 0.98
N GLU A 430 -22.88 2.28 1.00
CA GLU A 430 -21.92 2.26 -0.13
C GLU A 430 -22.36 2.95 -1.44
N GLY A 431 -23.42 3.76 -1.42
CA GLY A 431 -23.92 4.49 -2.59
C GLY A 431 -23.14 5.79 -2.81
N ALA A 432 -22.09 5.72 -3.60
CA ALA A 432 -21.31 6.87 -4.03
C ALA A 432 -22.02 7.67 -5.13
N LEU A 433 -21.89 9.00 -5.09
CA LEU A 433 -22.12 9.88 -6.22
C LEU A 433 -20.77 10.41 -6.70
N ILE A 434 -20.51 10.30 -8.00
CA ILE A 434 -19.29 10.75 -8.66
C ILE A 434 -19.69 11.74 -9.75
N ALA A 435 -19.16 12.95 -9.71
CA ALA A 435 -19.23 13.92 -10.80
C ALA A 435 -17.83 14.05 -11.41
N SER A 436 -17.69 13.98 -12.73
CA SER A 436 -16.41 14.09 -13.42
C SER A 436 -16.51 15.05 -14.62
N VAL A 437 -15.51 15.90 -14.77
CA VAL A 437 -15.34 16.86 -15.87
C VAL A 437 -14.04 16.56 -16.59
N ILE A 438 -14.10 16.45 -17.91
CA ILE A 438 -12.96 16.26 -18.80
C ILE A 438 -12.78 17.54 -19.61
N ALA A 439 -11.56 18.08 -19.60
CA ALA A 439 -11.16 19.25 -20.36
C ALA A 439 -9.83 18.92 -21.07
N GLY A 440 -9.92 18.29 -22.23
CA GLY A 440 -8.79 18.04 -23.13
C GLY A 440 -8.89 18.83 -24.43
N THR A 441 -7.90 18.64 -25.28
CA THR A 441 -7.83 19.25 -26.62
C THR A 441 -8.72 18.54 -27.64
N GLN A 442 -8.81 17.21 -27.58
CA GLN A 442 -9.65 16.36 -28.45
C GLN A 442 -10.91 15.81 -27.77
N GLU A 443 -11.07 15.98 -26.45
CA GLU A 443 -12.24 15.49 -25.70
C GLU A 443 -12.62 16.47 -24.59
N GLN A 444 -13.89 16.89 -24.53
CA GLN A 444 -14.45 17.71 -23.46
C GLN A 444 -15.82 17.16 -23.04
N GLY A 445 -16.04 16.95 -21.74
CA GLY A 445 -17.28 16.32 -21.28
C GLY A 445 -17.56 16.48 -19.80
N VAL A 446 -18.79 16.19 -19.41
CA VAL A 446 -19.22 16.11 -18.00
C VAL A 446 -20.13 14.91 -17.79
N SER A 447 -19.93 14.21 -16.68
CA SER A 447 -20.72 13.03 -16.32
C SER A 447 -21.05 12.97 -14.84
N GLY A 448 -22.20 12.36 -14.52
CA GLY A 448 -22.63 12.01 -13.18
C GLY A 448 -22.89 10.51 -13.10
N THR A 449 -22.24 9.83 -12.17
CA THR A 449 -22.33 8.37 -11.96
C THR A 449 -22.71 8.07 -10.51
N PHE A 450 -23.80 7.33 -10.34
CA PHE A 450 -24.12 6.63 -9.11
C PHE A 450 -23.43 5.26 -9.12
N ARG A 451 -22.73 4.92 -8.02
CA ARG A 451 -22.07 3.62 -7.83
C ARG A 451 -22.40 3.09 -6.45
N ARG A 452 -23.11 1.95 -6.35
CA ARG A 452 -23.22 1.19 -5.10
C ARG A 452 -22.34 -0.05 -5.15
N SER A 453 -21.39 -0.12 -4.22
CA SER A 453 -20.52 -1.29 -4.05
C SER A 453 -21.12 -2.28 -3.04
N ASN A 454 -20.70 -3.54 -3.09
CA ASN A 454 -21.30 -4.69 -2.38
C ASN A 454 -22.85 -4.75 -2.48
N ALA A 455 -23.40 -4.36 -3.64
CA ALA A 455 -24.83 -4.16 -3.87
C ALA A 455 -25.63 -5.48 -3.75
N GLY A 456 -26.19 -5.73 -2.57
CA GLY A 456 -26.97 -6.94 -2.24
C GLY A 456 -26.15 -8.22 -2.14
N LYS A 457 -24.83 -8.16 -2.37
CA LYS A 457 -23.84 -9.22 -2.11
C LYS A 457 -22.43 -8.64 -2.23
N ARG A 458 -21.51 -9.09 -1.38
CA ARG A 458 -20.06 -8.83 -1.50
C ARG A 458 -19.57 -8.96 -2.94
N ASP A 459 -18.62 -8.10 -3.32
CA ASP A 459 -17.93 -8.07 -4.61
C ASP A 459 -18.80 -7.74 -5.84
N LYS A 460 -20.11 -7.47 -5.67
CA LYS A 460 -20.96 -6.92 -6.73
C LYS A 460 -21.03 -5.40 -6.64
N THR A 461 -20.79 -4.72 -7.76
CA THR A 461 -20.94 -3.27 -7.86
C THR A 461 -21.98 -2.94 -8.93
N PHE A 462 -23.05 -2.25 -8.54
CA PHE A 462 -24.02 -1.66 -9.45
C PHE A 462 -23.63 -0.21 -9.75
N GLN A 463 -23.67 0.18 -11.02
CA GLN A 463 -23.42 1.55 -11.45
C GLN A 463 -24.49 2.01 -12.45
N ALA A 464 -24.89 3.27 -12.37
CA ALA A 464 -25.73 3.92 -13.36
C ALA A 464 -25.28 5.37 -13.53
N GLY A 465 -25.24 5.86 -14.77
CA GLY A 465 -24.69 7.18 -15.06
C GLY A 465 -25.26 7.84 -16.30
N ALA A 466 -25.07 9.15 -16.34
CA ALA A 466 -25.41 10.02 -17.46
C ALA A 466 -24.23 10.95 -17.76
N GLY A 467 -24.02 11.29 -19.03
CA GLY A 467 -22.99 12.27 -19.40
C GLY A 467 -23.14 12.81 -20.81
N VAL A 468 -22.54 13.99 -21.03
CA VAL A 468 -22.37 14.60 -22.35
C VAL A 468 -20.89 14.72 -22.66
N ASN A 469 -20.52 14.48 -23.91
CA ASN A 469 -19.13 14.45 -24.37
C ASN A 469 -19.02 14.98 -25.80
N HIS A 470 -18.07 15.88 -26.04
CA HIS A 470 -17.63 16.33 -27.35
C HIS A 470 -16.27 15.69 -27.61
N GLN A 471 -16.18 14.87 -28.66
CA GLN A 471 -14.93 14.30 -29.15
C GLN A 471 -14.63 14.91 -30.52
N LYS A 472 -13.37 15.32 -30.73
CA LYS A 472 -12.85 15.85 -31.99
C LYS A 472 -11.49 15.21 -32.26
N TYR A 473 -11.52 14.11 -32.98
CA TYR A 473 -10.35 13.40 -33.50
C TYR A 473 -10.24 13.64 -35.00
N ASP A 474 -9.06 13.37 -35.57
CA ASP A 474 -8.85 13.42 -37.02
C ASP A 474 -9.75 12.38 -37.74
N ALA A 475 -10.08 11.27 -37.05
CA ALA A 475 -11.01 10.25 -37.52
C ALA A 475 -12.49 10.69 -37.60
N TYR A 476 -12.94 11.50 -36.64
CA TYR A 476 -14.34 11.93 -36.51
C TYR A 476 -14.54 13.04 -35.47
N GLU A 477 -15.59 13.83 -35.64
CA GLU A 477 -16.08 14.76 -34.61
C GLU A 477 -17.49 14.37 -34.16
N ALA A 478 -17.65 14.01 -32.89
CA ALA A 478 -18.91 13.53 -32.30
C ALA A 478 -19.34 14.35 -31.09
N PHE A 479 -20.63 14.70 -31.01
CA PHE A 479 -21.26 15.21 -29.79
C PHE A 479 -22.26 14.16 -29.28
N THR A 480 -21.97 13.55 -28.14
CA THR A 480 -22.70 12.41 -27.57
C THR A 480 -23.37 12.77 -26.26
N LEU A 481 -24.65 12.47 -26.12
CA LEU A 481 -25.36 12.28 -24.85
C LEU A 481 -25.46 10.77 -24.59
N GLY A 482 -25.03 10.30 -23.42
CA GLY A 482 -25.07 8.89 -23.05
C GLY A 482 -25.74 8.64 -21.70
N LEU A 483 -26.53 7.57 -21.64
CA LEU A 483 -27.09 6.98 -20.42
C LEU A 483 -26.63 5.52 -20.32
N ASN A 484 -26.23 5.06 -19.13
CA ASN A 484 -25.85 3.66 -18.91
C ASN A 484 -26.28 3.13 -17.54
N ALA A 485 -26.46 1.81 -17.45
CA ALA A 485 -26.61 1.09 -16.20
C ALA A 485 -25.97 -0.31 -16.31
N SER A 486 -25.20 -0.72 -15.30
CA SER A 486 -24.45 -1.98 -15.32
C SER A 486 -24.26 -2.61 -13.94
N TRP A 487 -24.08 -3.93 -13.95
CA TRP A 487 -23.65 -4.73 -12.82
C TRP A 487 -22.26 -5.30 -13.12
N SER A 488 -21.38 -5.26 -12.14
CA SER A 488 -19.99 -5.67 -12.29
C SER A 488 -19.44 -6.44 -11.09
N ARG A 489 -18.40 -7.23 -11.34
CA ARG A 489 -17.52 -7.85 -10.34
C ARG A 489 -16.09 -7.61 -10.77
N GLN A 490 -15.43 -6.62 -10.17
CA GLN A 490 -14.09 -6.17 -10.53
C GLN A 490 -13.06 -6.58 -9.46
N SER A 491 -11.82 -6.84 -9.87
CA SER A 491 -10.67 -7.00 -8.97
C SER A 491 -10.32 -5.68 -8.29
N THR A 492 -9.72 -5.75 -7.10
CA THR A 492 -9.04 -4.60 -6.46
C THR A 492 -7.60 -5.02 -6.13
N PRO A 493 -6.68 -4.09 -5.81
CA PRO A 493 -5.31 -4.43 -5.38
C PRO A 493 -5.27 -5.33 -4.13
N ILE A 494 -6.29 -5.24 -3.25
CA ILE A 494 -6.44 -6.09 -2.06
C ILE A 494 -7.06 -7.46 -2.42
N PHE A 495 -7.99 -7.48 -3.38
CA PHE A 495 -8.76 -8.67 -3.77
C PHE A 495 -8.74 -8.88 -5.28
N GLN A 496 -7.65 -9.45 -5.80
CA GLN A 496 -7.58 -9.91 -7.19
C GLN A 496 -8.49 -11.13 -7.38
N LYS A 497 -9.45 -11.03 -8.30
CA LYS A 497 -10.50 -12.05 -8.51
C LYS A 497 -10.20 -12.84 -9.78
N ARG A 498 -10.09 -14.16 -9.64
CA ARG A 498 -9.89 -15.09 -10.78
C ARG A 498 -10.96 -14.98 -11.86
N TRP A 499 -12.18 -14.53 -11.53
CA TRP A 499 -13.24 -14.26 -12.51
C TRP A 499 -13.83 -12.88 -12.26
N THR A 500 -13.72 -12.02 -13.25
CA THR A 500 -14.36 -10.70 -13.31
C THR A 500 -15.46 -10.70 -14.37
N TYR A 501 -16.45 -9.84 -14.22
CA TYR A 501 -17.45 -9.61 -15.26
C TYR A 501 -18.07 -8.23 -15.15
N THR A 502 -18.66 -7.76 -16.24
CA THR A 502 -19.56 -6.60 -16.30
C THR A 502 -20.65 -6.88 -17.31
N TYR A 503 -21.90 -6.58 -17.00
CA TYR A 503 -23.01 -6.63 -17.94
C TYR A 503 -23.95 -5.46 -17.69
N GLY A 504 -24.55 -4.91 -18.75
CA GLY A 504 -25.41 -3.75 -18.62
C GLY A 504 -26.13 -3.39 -19.91
N GLY A 505 -26.75 -2.23 -19.90
CA GLY A 505 -27.32 -1.56 -21.07
C GLY A 505 -26.87 -0.11 -21.14
N GLU A 506 -26.71 0.39 -22.35
CA GLU A 506 -26.42 1.79 -22.63
C GLU A 506 -27.29 2.31 -23.79
N ILE A 507 -27.61 3.59 -23.74
CA ILE A 507 -28.32 4.32 -24.79
C ILE A 507 -27.52 5.59 -25.07
N LEU A 508 -27.10 5.78 -26.33
CA LEU A 508 -26.47 7.00 -26.81
C LEU A 508 -27.37 7.73 -27.81
N LEU A 509 -27.40 9.05 -27.71
CA LEU A 509 -27.77 9.95 -28.81
C LEU A 509 -26.50 10.68 -29.23
N SER A 510 -26.02 10.41 -30.44
CA SER A 510 -24.77 10.97 -30.96
C SER A 510 -24.99 11.71 -32.27
N ASN A 511 -24.39 12.89 -32.40
CA ASN A 511 -24.36 13.68 -33.62
C ASN A 511 -22.91 13.75 -34.10
N GLU A 512 -22.61 13.06 -35.21
CA GLU A 512 -21.24 12.74 -35.65
C GLU A 512 -21.00 13.28 -37.06
N ASN A 513 -19.80 13.77 -37.32
CA ASN A 513 -19.33 14.17 -38.63
C ASN A 513 -18.32 13.15 -39.17
N THR A 514 -18.44 12.80 -40.45
CA THR A 514 -17.61 11.77 -41.11
C THR A 514 -17.55 12.02 -42.61
N THR A 515 -16.37 11.86 -43.22
CA THR A 515 -16.26 11.54 -44.65
C THR A 515 -16.93 10.18 -44.89
N ILE A 516 -17.64 9.99 -46.00
CA ILE A 516 -18.30 8.70 -46.34
C ILE A 516 -17.91 8.22 -47.75
N ASP A 517 -17.54 9.14 -48.63
CA ASP A 517 -17.37 8.92 -50.06
C ASP A 517 -16.04 9.48 -50.60
N GLU A 518 -15.69 9.06 -51.82
CA GLU A 518 -14.44 9.43 -52.50
C GLU A 518 -14.35 10.93 -52.86
N SER A 519 -15.42 11.71 -52.67
CA SER A 519 -15.41 13.17 -52.88
C SER A 519 -14.71 13.96 -51.77
N GLY A 520 -14.59 13.37 -50.57
CA GLY A 520 -14.10 14.07 -49.38
C GLY A 520 -15.14 14.95 -48.67
N GLU A 521 -16.43 14.90 -49.05
CA GLU A 521 -17.46 15.69 -48.37
C GLU A 521 -17.78 15.20 -46.95
N ASN A 522 -17.69 16.13 -46.00
CA ASN A 522 -17.97 15.88 -44.60
C ASN A 522 -19.47 15.88 -44.33
N LYS A 523 -20.02 14.72 -43.93
CA LYS A 523 -21.45 14.55 -43.67
C LYS A 523 -21.74 14.45 -42.17
N ARG A 524 -22.58 15.37 -41.67
CA ARG A 524 -23.12 15.34 -40.31
C ARG A 524 -24.34 14.41 -40.24
N LEU A 525 -24.28 13.40 -39.39
CA LEU A 525 -25.34 12.41 -39.18
C LEU A 525 -25.71 12.32 -37.69
N THR A 526 -26.95 11.95 -37.39
CA THR A 526 -27.40 11.68 -36.02
C THR A 526 -27.75 10.20 -35.89
N TYR A 527 -27.14 9.56 -34.90
CA TYR A 527 -27.30 8.15 -34.57
C TYR A 527 -27.94 8.03 -33.18
N PHE A 528 -29.00 7.22 -33.08
CA PHE A 528 -29.52 6.76 -31.78
C PHE A 528 -29.10 5.29 -31.60
N ILE A 529 -28.34 4.97 -30.56
CA ILE A 529 -27.67 3.67 -30.40
C ILE A 529 -28.08 3.05 -29.08
N GLY A 530 -28.75 1.89 -29.11
CA GLY A 530 -28.94 1.04 -27.94
C GLY A 530 -27.96 -0.12 -27.96
N ALA A 531 -27.31 -0.43 -26.84
CA ALA A 531 -26.34 -1.53 -26.76
C ALA A 531 -26.42 -2.28 -25.42
N LEU A 532 -26.07 -3.57 -25.47
CA LEU A 532 -26.08 -4.50 -24.32
C LEU A 532 -24.67 -5.05 -24.04
N PRO A 533 -23.72 -4.21 -23.57
CA PRO A 533 -22.34 -4.62 -23.37
C PRO A 533 -22.19 -5.67 -22.26
N VAL A 534 -21.50 -6.76 -22.61
CA VAL A 534 -21.03 -7.82 -21.70
C VAL A 534 -19.52 -7.93 -21.80
N GLN A 535 -18.85 -8.02 -20.65
CA GLN A 535 -17.44 -8.32 -20.50
C GLN A 535 -17.26 -9.46 -19.50
N VAL A 536 -16.44 -10.45 -19.82
CA VAL A 536 -16.07 -11.56 -18.91
C VAL A 536 -14.56 -11.72 -18.91
N GLY A 537 -13.94 -11.68 -17.73
CA GLY A 537 -12.50 -11.80 -17.57
C GLY A 537 -12.07 -12.88 -16.59
N TYR A 538 -10.84 -13.37 -16.75
CA TYR A 538 -10.28 -14.48 -15.98
C TYR A 538 -8.80 -14.25 -15.67
N ASP A 539 -8.49 -13.79 -14.45
CA ASP A 539 -7.14 -13.37 -14.07
C ASP A 539 -6.36 -14.50 -13.36
N ARG A 540 -5.17 -14.81 -13.89
CA ARG A 540 -4.15 -15.69 -13.28
C ARG A 540 -2.77 -15.04 -13.24
N SER A 541 -2.67 -13.72 -13.43
CA SER A 541 -1.44 -12.97 -13.17
C SER A 541 -1.11 -12.96 -11.67
N ASN A 542 0.15 -12.76 -11.30
CA ASN A 542 0.56 -12.73 -9.88
C ASN A 542 0.38 -11.37 -9.20
N ASP A 543 0.27 -10.29 -9.97
CA ASP A 543 0.13 -8.91 -9.49
C ASP A 543 -0.69 -8.11 -10.50
N LEU A 544 -1.51 -7.16 -10.03
CA LEU A 544 -2.41 -6.37 -10.89
C LEU A 544 -1.67 -5.30 -11.73
N LEU A 545 -0.63 -4.66 -11.18
CA LEU A 545 0.01 -3.46 -11.72
C LEU A 545 1.42 -3.72 -12.31
N ASN A 546 2.08 -4.77 -11.82
CA ASN A 546 3.38 -5.27 -12.30
C ASN A 546 3.38 -6.80 -12.46
N PRO A 547 2.56 -7.36 -13.37
CA PRO A 547 2.53 -8.80 -13.62
C PRO A 547 3.89 -9.30 -14.14
N THR A 548 4.44 -10.32 -13.47
CA THR A 548 5.70 -10.99 -13.84
C THR A 548 5.50 -12.44 -14.27
N SER A 549 4.38 -13.06 -13.87
CA SER A 549 4.04 -14.43 -14.22
C SER A 549 2.53 -14.62 -14.40
N GLY A 550 2.16 -15.64 -15.18
CA GLY A 550 0.77 -16.03 -15.42
C GLY A 550 0.18 -15.40 -16.68
N PHE A 551 -1.13 -15.23 -16.71
CA PHE A 551 -1.87 -14.68 -17.84
C PHE A 551 -3.25 -14.19 -17.35
N ARG A 552 -4.01 -13.51 -18.20
CA ARG A 552 -5.30 -12.89 -17.84
C ARG A 552 -6.40 -13.31 -18.82
N ALA A 553 -7.62 -12.78 -18.74
CA ALA A 553 -8.68 -12.96 -19.75
C ALA A 553 -9.62 -11.74 -19.68
N ASN A 554 -10.16 -11.26 -20.81
CA ASN A 554 -11.28 -10.31 -20.96
C ASN A 554 -11.86 -10.44 -22.38
N LEU A 555 -12.94 -11.20 -22.52
CA LEU A 555 -13.78 -11.20 -23.72
C LEU A 555 -14.81 -10.07 -23.57
N ARG A 556 -14.97 -9.21 -24.59
CA ARG A 556 -16.05 -8.22 -24.69
C ARG A 556 -16.97 -8.61 -25.85
N ILE A 557 -18.29 -8.60 -25.61
CA ILE A 557 -19.33 -8.76 -26.63
C ILE A 557 -20.40 -7.69 -26.35
N SER A 558 -20.79 -6.93 -27.37
CA SER A 558 -21.88 -5.96 -27.29
C SER A 558 -22.76 -6.11 -28.54
N PRO A 559 -23.95 -6.69 -28.41
CA PRO A 559 -25.02 -6.52 -29.38
C PRO A 559 -25.50 -5.07 -29.29
N GLU A 560 -25.53 -4.39 -30.43
CA GLU A 560 -25.93 -2.99 -30.55
C GLU A 560 -26.93 -2.82 -31.70
N ALA A 561 -27.78 -1.81 -31.62
CA ALA A 561 -28.64 -1.41 -32.73
C ALA A 561 -28.56 0.12 -32.88
N SER A 562 -28.18 0.56 -34.06
CA SER A 562 -28.13 1.98 -34.42
C SER A 562 -29.33 2.36 -35.29
N LEU A 563 -29.93 3.50 -35.02
CA LEU A 563 -31.00 4.12 -35.82
C LEU A 563 -30.45 5.39 -36.48
N GLN A 564 -30.36 5.36 -37.80
CA GLN A 564 -29.96 6.47 -38.67
C GLN A 564 -30.86 6.43 -39.91
N GLY A 565 -32.11 6.90 -39.77
CA GLY A 565 -33.17 6.69 -40.76
C GLY A 565 -33.72 5.26 -40.75
N ASN A 566 -32.85 4.27 -41.00
CA ASN A 566 -33.12 2.84 -40.84
C ASN A 566 -32.51 2.30 -39.53
N VAL A 567 -32.95 1.11 -39.08
CA VAL A 567 -32.36 0.39 -37.95
C VAL A 567 -31.33 -0.62 -38.45
N SER A 568 -30.08 -0.46 -38.04
CA SER A 568 -28.95 -1.31 -38.35
C SER A 568 -28.47 -2.06 -37.09
N PRO A 569 -28.85 -3.34 -36.90
CA PRO A 569 -28.38 -4.17 -35.80
C PRO A 569 -27.01 -4.78 -36.09
N TYR A 570 -26.14 -4.84 -35.08
CA TYR A 570 -24.80 -5.43 -35.21
C TYR A 570 -24.27 -5.98 -33.88
N VAL A 571 -23.15 -6.69 -33.96
CA VAL A 571 -22.40 -7.17 -32.79
C VAL A 571 -20.96 -6.69 -32.87
N ARG A 572 -20.52 -5.93 -31.87
CA ARG A 572 -19.12 -5.58 -31.62
C ARG A 572 -18.53 -6.60 -30.63
N ALA A 573 -17.41 -7.23 -30.98
CA ALA A 573 -16.71 -8.15 -30.09
C ALA A 573 -15.20 -7.89 -30.09
N SER A 574 -14.54 -8.04 -28.93
CA SER A 574 -13.08 -8.00 -28.79
C SER A 574 -12.54 -9.04 -27.81
N PHE A 575 -11.30 -9.45 -28.05
CA PHE A 575 -10.57 -10.48 -27.31
C PHE A 575 -9.08 -10.10 -27.33
N ASP A 576 -8.45 -9.96 -26.17
CA ASP A 576 -7.35 -9.00 -26.00
C ASP A 576 -6.02 -9.58 -25.41
N LEU A 577 -5.71 -10.88 -25.65
CA LEU A 577 -4.58 -11.70 -25.10
C LEU A 577 -3.35 -10.94 -24.53
N ALA A 578 -2.92 -11.22 -23.29
CA ALA A 578 -1.66 -10.80 -22.67
C ALA A 578 -1.19 -11.80 -21.58
N GLY A 579 0.04 -12.31 -21.71
CA GLY A 579 0.65 -13.28 -20.80
C GLY A 579 2.11 -12.96 -20.45
N TYR A 580 2.56 -13.50 -19.31
CA TYR A 580 3.82 -13.13 -18.64
C TYR A 580 4.59 -14.38 -18.20
N TYR A 581 5.86 -14.47 -18.59
CA TYR A 581 6.73 -15.61 -18.33
C TYR A 581 8.06 -15.15 -17.72
N PRO A 582 8.33 -15.46 -16.44
CA PRO A 582 9.61 -15.16 -15.82
C PRO A 582 10.66 -16.16 -16.34
N ILE A 583 11.71 -15.63 -16.97
CA ILE A 583 12.89 -16.41 -17.38
C ILE A 583 13.90 -16.45 -16.22
N SER A 584 13.94 -15.39 -15.42
CA SER A 584 14.63 -15.30 -14.13
C SER A 584 13.95 -14.25 -13.25
N ASP A 585 14.36 -14.12 -11.98
CA ASP A 585 13.80 -13.13 -11.05
C ASP A 585 13.96 -11.67 -11.55
N SER A 586 14.97 -11.43 -12.39
CA SER A 586 15.24 -10.14 -13.04
C SER A 586 14.71 -10.01 -14.47
N PHE A 587 14.26 -11.08 -15.14
CA PHE A 587 13.84 -11.02 -16.55
C PHE A 587 12.48 -11.68 -16.81
N VAL A 588 11.54 -10.90 -17.32
CA VAL A 588 10.19 -11.35 -17.72
C VAL A 588 10.01 -11.12 -19.22
N LEU A 589 9.62 -12.17 -19.93
CA LEU A 589 9.05 -12.06 -21.28
C LEU A 589 7.53 -11.87 -21.15
N ALA A 590 7.01 -10.77 -21.67
CA ALA A 590 5.57 -10.50 -21.75
C ALA A 590 5.14 -10.41 -23.22
N ALA A 591 3.94 -10.87 -23.55
CA ALA A 591 3.40 -10.77 -24.91
C ALA A 591 1.88 -10.53 -24.90
N ARG A 592 1.37 -9.80 -25.90
CA ARG A 592 -0.04 -9.43 -26.11
C ARG A 592 -0.51 -9.77 -27.54
N THR A 593 -1.80 -10.05 -27.76
CA THR A 593 -2.51 -9.81 -29.02
C THR A 593 -3.96 -9.40 -28.80
N LYS A 594 -4.46 -8.40 -29.52
CA LYS A 594 -5.88 -8.00 -29.54
C LYS A 594 -6.50 -8.35 -30.88
N ILE A 595 -7.71 -8.90 -30.86
CA ILE A 595 -8.52 -9.23 -32.02
C ILE A 595 -9.91 -8.62 -31.80
N GLY A 596 -10.47 -7.97 -32.81
CA GLY A 596 -11.81 -7.37 -32.74
C GLY A 596 -12.59 -7.46 -34.06
N THR A 597 -13.92 -7.40 -33.96
CA THR A 597 -14.84 -7.52 -35.10
C THR A 597 -16.15 -6.74 -34.88
N ILE A 598 -16.73 -6.22 -35.97
CA ILE A 598 -18.09 -5.69 -36.08
C ILE A 598 -18.84 -6.48 -37.18
N ASN A 599 -19.79 -7.31 -36.78
CA ASN A 599 -20.59 -8.16 -37.68
C ASN A 599 -22.07 -7.72 -37.74
N GLY A 600 -22.71 -7.86 -38.91
CA GLY A 600 -24.14 -7.57 -39.13
C GLY A 600 -24.48 -6.32 -39.96
N VAL A 601 -23.50 -5.45 -40.23
CA VAL A 601 -23.71 -4.07 -40.74
C VAL A 601 -22.57 -3.65 -41.69
N ALA A 602 -22.76 -2.66 -42.57
CA ALA A 602 -21.65 -2.08 -43.37
C ALA A 602 -20.73 -1.20 -42.50
N ARG A 603 -19.59 -0.73 -43.02
CA ARG A 603 -18.69 0.17 -42.25
C ARG A 603 -19.37 1.51 -42.00
N ASP A 604 -20.00 2.06 -43.04
CA ASP A 604 -20.44 3.46 -43.04
C ASP A 604 -21.77 3.64 -42.29
N ASP A 605 -22.59 2.60 -42.25
CA ASP A 605 -23.77 2.48 -41.36
C ASP A 605 -23.39 2.39 -39.87
N VAL A 606 -22.13 2.08 -39.53
CA VAL A 606 -21.63 2.16 -38.15
C VAL A 606 -21.18 3.59 -37.88
N ALA A 607 -21.82 4.19 -36.87
CA ALA A 607 -21.42 5.48 -36.31
C ALA A 607 -19.89 5.52 -36.09
N PRO A 608 -19.18 6.54 -36.60
CA PRO A 608 -17.72 6.67 -36.45
C PRO A 608 -17.18 6.37 -35.04
N SER A 609 -17.85 6.84 -33.99
CA SER A 609 -17.50 6.57 -32.58
C SER A 609 -17.55 5.09 -32.16
N ARG A 610 -18.23 4.24 -32.94
CA ARG A 610 -18.38 2.79 -32.72
C ARG A 610 -17.46 1.94 -33.59
N ARG A 611 -16.82 2.50 -34.61
CA ARG A 611 -15.85 1.79 -35.47
C ARG A 611 -14.62 1.34 -34.68
N ILE A 612 -13.80 0.47 -35.26
CA ILE A 612 -12.54 0.01 -34.64
C ILE A 612 -11.37 0.79 -35.23
N TYR A 613 -10.46 1.24 -34.36
CA TYR A 613 -9.23 1.97 -34.68
C TYR A 613 -8.02 1.35 -33.95
N ALA A 614 -6.82 1.61 -34.45
CA ALA A 614 -5.55 1.16 -33.86
C ALA A 614 -4.43 2.22 -34.05
N GLY A 615 -3.30 2.01 -33.37
CA GLY A 615 -2.20 2.99 -33.28
C GLY A 615 -2.25 3.79 -31.97
N GLY A 616 -1.08 4.24 -31.50
CA GLY A 616 -0.92 4.94 -30.22
C GLY A 616 -0.63 4.03 -29.03
N GLY A 617 -0.51 4.64 -27.84
CA GLY A 617 0.17 4.04 -26.67
C GLY A 617 -0.47 2.79 -26.04
N GLY A 618 -1.74 2.50 -26.34
CA GLY A 618 -2.47 1.30 -25.89
C GLY A 618 -2.75 0.28 -27.00
N SER A 619 -2.12 0.46 -28.16
CA SER A 619 -2.33 -0.34 -29.39
C SER A 619 -0.95 -0.69 -29.97
N VAL A 620 -0.59 -0.16 -31.14
CA VAL A 620 0.75 -0.29 -31.74
C VAL A 620 1.53 1.01 -31.49
N ARG A 621 2.49 0.97 -30.56
CA ARG A 621 3.34 2.12 -30.21
C ARG A 621 4.22 2.55 -31.38
N GLY A 622 4.45 3.86 -31.52
CA GLY A 622 5.24 4.47 -32.59
C GLY A 622 4.41 5.02 -33.75
N TYR A 623 3.18 4.53 -33.93
CA TYR A 623 2.17 5.18 -34.78
C TYR A 623 1.38 6.21 -33.98
N GLY A 624 0.76 7.16 -34.70
CA GLY A 624 -0.18 8.10 -34.12
C GLY A 624 -1.42 7.39 -33.55
N TYR A 625 -2.17 8.11 -32.72
CA TYR A 625 -3.45 7.61 -32.20
C TYR A 625 -4.45 7.44 -33.34
N GLN A 626 -5.11 6.27 -33.42
CA GLN A 626 -6.09 5.91 -34.46
C GLN A 626 -5.56 5.83 -35.92
N GLU A 627 -4.29 6.17 -36.18
CA GLU A 627 -3.68 6.25 -37.52
C GLU A 627 -3.58 4.92 -38.29
N LEU A 628 -3.74 3.76 -37.65
CA LEU A 628 -3.66 2.47 -38.32
C LEU A 628 -5.04 2.01 -38.82
N GLY A 629 -5.19 1.98 -40.15
CA GLY A 629 -6.33 1.39 -40.83
C GLY A 629 -6.52 1.97 -42.24
N PRO A 630 -7.73 1.80 -42.81
CA PRO A 630 -8.17 2.56 -43.98
C PRO A 630 -8.19 4.07 -43.69
N LYS A 631 -7.95 4.88 -44.71
CA LYS A 631 -7.95 6.35 -44.69
C LYS A 631 -8.74 6.90 -45.88
N ASP A 632 -9.25 8.13 -45.77
CA ASP A 632 -9.94 8.81 -46.88
C ASP A 632 -8.96 9.56 -47.83
N ALA A 633 -9.52 10.33 -48.76
CA ALA A 633 -8.76 11.14 -49.72
C ALA A 633 -7.95 12.29 -49.07
N ASN A 634 -8.29 12.70 -47.84
CA ASN A 634 -7.56 13.69 -47.06
C ASN A 634 -6.40 13.06 -46.26
N ASN A 635 -6.28 11.72 -46.29
CA ASN A 635 -5.41 10.89 -45.45
C ASN A 635 -5.89 10.78 -43.99
N ASP A 636 -7.17 11.05 -43.71
CA ASP A 636 -7.76 10.97 -42.37
C ASP A 636 -8.28 9.54 -42.07
N PRO A 637 -8.13 8.99 -40.84
CA PRO A 637 -8.42 7.59 -40.53
C PRO A 637 -9.91 7.30 -40.32
N ILE A 638 -10.57 6.71 -41.33
CA ILE A 638 -12.03 6.41 -41.33
C ILE A 638 -12.46 5.21 -40.48
N GLY A 639 -11.50 4.47 -39.94
CA GLY A 639 -11.72 3.29 -39.09
C GLY A 639 -12.17 2.04 -39.85
N GLY A 640 -12.39 0.96 -39.10
CA GLY A 640 -12.72 -0.35 -39.70
C GLY A 640 -13.68 -1.21 -38.88
N ARG A 641 -13.94 -2.40 -39.43
CA ARG A 641 -14.83 -3.43 -38.88
C ARG A 641 -14.08 -4.63 -38.29
N SER A 642 -12.76 -4.71 -38.42
CA SER A 642 -11.96 -5.67 -37.65
C SER A 642 -10.55 -5.16 -37.39
N VAL A 643 -9.87 -5.78 -36.42
CA VAL A 643 -8.49 -5.45 -36.05
C VAL A 643 -7.73 -6.70 -35.62
N ASN A 644 -6.43 -6.71 -35.88
CA ASN A 644 -5.48 -7.50 -35.11
C ASN A 644 -4.32 -6.62 -34.61
N GLU A 645 -3.94 -6.76 -33.35
CA GLU A 645 -2.76 -6.17 -32.72
C GLU A 645 -1.95 -7.28 -32.07
N PHE A 646 -0.65 -7.10 -31.92
CA PHE A 646 0.30 -7.98 -31.24
C PHE A 646 1.35 -7.10 -30.54
N ALA A 647 1.88 -7.53 -29.40
CA ALA A 647 3.04 -6.92 -28.78
C ALA A 647 3.91 -7.97 -28.08
N VAL A 648 5.22 -7.74 -28.02
CA VAL A 648 6.16 -8.56 -27.25
C VAL A 648 7.14 -7.64 -26.54
N GLU A 649 7.36 -7.86 -25.25
CA GLU A 649 8.25 -7.08 -24.39
C GLU A 649 9.24 -8.00 -23.65
N GLY A 650 10.53 -7.73 -23.78
CA GLY A 650 11.55 -8.20 -22.85
C GLY A 650 11.72 -7.18 -21.73
N ARG A 651 11.29 -7.50 -20.50
CA ARG A 651 11.33 -6.63 -19.32
C ARG A 651 12.47 -7.09 -18.39
N TYR A 652 13.50 -6.25 -18.21
CA TYR A 652 14.63 -6.52 -17.31
C TYR A 652 14.64 -5.56 -16.12
N ARG A 653 14.76 -6.08 -14.89
CA ARG A 653 14.77 -5.32 -13.62
C ARG A 653 16.09 -5.47 -12.87
N PHE A 654 16.61 -4.34 -12.42
CA PHE A 654 17.81 -4.22 -11.58
C PHE A 654 17.53 -3.25 -10.42
N GLY A 655 17.35 -3.79 -9.20
CA GLY A 655 16.95 -3.02 -8.02
C GLY A 655 15.59 -2.33 -8.22
N ASN A 656 15.56 -1.00 -8.06
CA ASN A 656 14.36 -0.18 -8.26
C ASN A 656 14.23 0.38 -9.70
N TYR A 657 15.10 -0.03 -10.61
CA TYR A 657 15.07 0.38 -12.01
C TYR A 657 14.84 -0.81 -12.94
N GLY A 658 14.46 -0.53 -14.18
CA GLY A 658 14.38 -1.53 -15.24
C GLY A 658 14.41 -0.92 -16.63
N VAL A 659 14.68 -1.77 -17.60
CA VAL A 659 14.61 -1.46 -19.02
C VAL A 659 13.72 -2.47 -19.73
N VAL A 660 12.96 -1.99 -20.71
CA VAL A 660 12.07 -2.79 -21.54
C VAL A 660 12.48 -2.59 -23.00
N ALA A 661 12.58 -3.67 -23.77
CA ALA A 661 12.66 -3.62 -25.23
C ALA A 661 11.40 -4.27 -25.80
N PHE A 662 10.76 -3.62 -26.78
CA PHE A 662 9.47 -4.07 -27.29
C PHE A 662 9.32 -3.98 -28.81
N VAL A 663 8.47 -4.88 -29.32
CA VAL A 663 8.00 -4.92 -30.71
C VAL A 663 6.48 -5.04 -30.67
N ASP A 664 5.79 -4.04 -31.23
CA ASP A 664 4.35 -4.04 -31.43
C ASP A 664 4.05 -4.22 -32.92
N ALA A 665 2.89 -4.78 -33.26
CA ALA A 665 2.44 -4.98 -34.63
C ALA A 665 0.91 -4.92 -34.73
N GLY A 666 0.34 -4.41 -35.81
CA GLY A 666 -1.12 -4.46 -35.99
C GLY A 666 -1.64 -3.83 -37.27
N GLN A 667 -2.93 -4.04 -37.51
CA GLN A 667 -3.68 -3.47 -38.63
C GLN A 667 -5.20 -3.53 -38.37
N VAL A 668 -5.94 -2.55 -38.92
CA VAL A 668 -7.40 -2.44 -38.97
C VAL A 668 -7.88 -2.65 -40.40
N TYR A 669 -9.06 -3.25 -40.57
CA TYR A 669 -9.62 -3.59 -41.89
C TYR A 669 -11.10 -3.21 -41.99
N GLU A 670 -11.55 -2.91 -43.20
CA GLU A 670 -12.98 -2.76 -43.55
C GLU A 670 -13.74 -4.10 -43.49
N SER A 671 -13.01 -5.21 -43.65
CA SER A 671 -13.55 -6.57 -43.53
C SER A 671 -14.00 -6.86 -42.10
N GLN A 672 -15.05 -7.68 -41.97
CA GLN A 672 -15.55 -8.11 -40.66
C GLN A 672 -14.69 -9.18 -39.97
N ILE A 673 -13.78 -9.82 -40.73
CA ILE A 673 -12.79 -10.78 -40.24
C ILE A 673 -11.41 -10.12 -40.43
N PRO A 674 -10.51 -10.15 -39.41
CA PRO A 674 -9.14 -9.67 -39.58
C PRO A 674 -8.41 -10.47 -40.65
N GLN A 675 -7.71 -9.80 -41.56
CA GLN A 675 -7.08 -10.45 -42.71
C GLN A 675 -5.64 -10.91 -42.44
N PHE A 676 -5.01 -10.39 -41.38
CA PHE A 676 -3.59 -10.57 -41.05
C PHE A 676 -2.62 -10.18 -42.18
N SER A 677 -3.07 -9.33 -43.11
CA SER A 677 -2.27 -8.70 -44.16
C SER A 677 -1.82 -7.30 -43.73
N ASP A 678 -0.87 -6.72 -44.49
CA ASP A 678 -0.50 -5.30 -44.43
C ASP A 678 -0.17 -4.78 -43.01
N ILE A 679 0.35 -5.69 -42.18
CA ILE A 679 0.63 -5.45 -40.76
C ILE A 679 1.72 -4.37 -40.64
N ARG A 680 1.40 -3.33 -39.88
CA ARG A 680 2.33 -2.24 -39.54
C ARG A 680 3.02 -2.58 -38.22
N TYR A 681 4.30 -2.27 -38.11
CA TYR A 681 5.15 -2.67 -36.97
C TYR A 681 5.76 -1.46 -36.28
N GLY A 682 5.78 -1.46 -34.95
CA GLY A 682 6.43 -0.47 -34.11
C GLY A 682 7.50 -1.13 -33.24
N VAL A 683 8.62 -0.45 -33.02
CA VAL A 683 9.71 -0.93 -32.15
C VAL A 683 10.15 0.14 -31.19
N GLY A 684 10.57 -0.24 -29.99
CA GLY A 684 10.94 0.75 -28.99
C GLY A 684 11.67 0.20 -27.77
N LEU A 685 12.08 1.16 -26.94
CA LEU A 685 12.76 0.96 -25.67
C LEU A 685 12.03 1.76 -24.59
N GLY A 686 12.06 1.28 -23.35
CA GLY A 686 11.40 1.95 -22.23
C GLY A 686 12.16 1.85 -20.92
N GLY A 687 12.17 2.94 -20.15
CA GLY A 687 12.65 2.96 -18.78
C GLY A 687 11.53 2.61 -17.79
N ARG A 688 11.89 1.95 -16.68
CA ARG A 688 10.98 1.66 -15.55
C ARG A 688 11.60 2.13 -14.25
N PHE A 689 10.81 2.77 -13.39
CA PHE A 689 11.16 3.07 -12.00
C PHE A 689 10.10 2.45 -11.09
N TYR A 690 10.52 1.46 -10.29
CA TYR A 690 9.64 0.63 -9.47
C TYR A 690 9.39 1.28 -8.11
N THR A 691 8.13 1.51 -7.77
CA THR A 691 7.69 2.02 -6.47
C THR A 691 6.79 1.00 -5.75
N ASN A 692 6.49 1.27 -4.48
CA ASN A 692 5.61 0.44 -3.64
C ASN A 692 4.16 0.32 -4.16
N PHE A 693 3.73 1.17 -5.11
CA PHE A 693 2.40 1.13 -5.71
C PHE A 693 2.42 0.76 -7.22
N GLY A 694 3.59 0.52 -7.80
CA GLY A 694 3.75 0.12 -9.21
C GLY A 694 4.92 0.79 -9.93
N PRO A 695 5.25 0.35 -11.15
CA PRO A 695 6.29 0.96 -11.96
C PRO A 695 5.79 2.22 -12.66
N PHE A 696 6.52 3.33 -12.54
CA PHE A 696 6.45 4.39 -13.55
C PHE A 696 7.10 3.90 -14.84
N ARG A 697 6.55 4.29 -16.00
CA ARG A 697 7.10 4.00 -17.33
C ARG A 697 7.35 5.26 -18.15
N ALA A 698 8.40 5.23 -18.95
CA ALA A 698 8.62 6.11 -20.09
C ALA A 698 9.09 5.25 -21.27
N ASP A 699 8.28 5.15 -22.32
CA ASP A 699 8.52 4.36 -23.54
C ASP A 699 8.74 5.28 -24.73
N ILE A 700 9.81 5.09 -25.50
CA ILE A 700 10.01 5.68 -26.82
C ILE A 700 9.86 4.61 -27.90
N ALA A 701 9.05 4.90 -28.93
CA ALA A 701 8.75 3.97 -30.02
C ALA A 701 8.89 4.64 -31.39
N MET A 702 9.23 3.85 -32.41
CA MET A 702 9.40 4.26 -33.80
C MET A 702 8.67 3.30 -34.75
N PRO A 703 7.97 3.80 -35.79
CA PRO A 703 7.31 2.96 -36.78
C PRO A 703 8.30 2.42 -37.82
N ILE A 704 8.24 1.11 -38.09
CA ILE A 704 8.94 0.46 -39.20
C ILE A 704 8.18 0.74 -40.50
N ASN A 705 8.91 0.98 -41.59
CA ASN A 705 8.33 1.33 -42.89
C ASN A 705 7.36 2.51 -42.79
N ARG A 706 7.86 3.61 -42.21
CA ARG A 706 7.13 4.86 -42.00
C ARG A 706 6.69 5.48 -43.34
N GLN A 707 5.41 5.79 -43.46
CA GLN A 707 4.79 6.47 -44.61
C GLN A 707 4.92 8.01 -44.48
N PRO A 708 4.64 8.79 -45.54
CA PRO A 708 4.43 10.23 -45.42
C PRO A 708 3.30 10.55 -44.42
N GLY A 709 3.37 11.70 -43.74
CA GLY A 709 2.44 12.09 -42.67
C GLY A 709 2.73 11.45 -41.30
N GLU A 710 3.17 10.19 -41.25
CA GLU A 710 3.42 9.48 -39.98
C GLU A 710 4.58 10.08 -39.15
N SER A 711 4.40 10.04 -37.82
CA SER A 711 5.37 10.53 -36.83
C SER A 711 6.70 9.75 -36.86
N LYS A 712 7.82 10.45 -36.68
CA LYS A 712 9.17 9.82 -36.66
C LYS A 712 9.39 8.92 -35.43
N PHE A 713 8.87 9.34 -34.29
CA PHE A 713 8.85 8.61 -33.03
C PHE A 713 7.66 9.10 -32.19
N ALA A 714 7.29 8.34 -31.17
CA ALA A 714 6.32 8.72 -30.15
C ALA A 714 6.90 8.45 -28.76
N LEU A 715 6.50 9.27 -27.79
CA LEU A 715 6.85 9.15 -26.37
C LEU A 715 5.58 8.88 -25.55
N TYR A 716 5.64 7.89 -24.66
CA TYR A 716 4.52 7.53 -23.79
C TYR A 716 5.01 7.47 -22.33
N ILE A 717 4.37 8.21 -21.44
CA ILE A 717 4.67 8.24 -20.00
C ILE A 717 3.42 7.75 -19.24
N GLY A 718 3.60 7.04 -18.13
CA GLY A 718 2.48 6.59 -17.31
C GLY A 718 2.86 5.73 -16.11
N ILE A 719 1.85 5.14 -15.46
CA ILE A 719 1.99 4.23 -14.31
C ILE A 719 1.52 2.84 -14.72
N GLY A 720 2.16 1.79 -14.19
CA GLY A 720 1.92 0.40 -14.54
C GLY A 720 2.65 -0.03 -15.81
N GLN A 721 2.72 -1.34 -16.04
CA GLN A 721 3.22 -1.89 -17.30
C GLN A 721 2.27 -1.57 -18.48
N ALA A 722 2.75 -1.69 -19.71
CA ALA A 722 1.93 -1.43 -20.90
C ALA A 722 0.71 -2.38 -21.01
N PHE A 723 0.87 -3.60 -20.48
CA PHE A 723 -0.15 -4.63 -20.26
C PHE A 723 0.31 -5.61 -19.17
#